data_AF-A0A843GM24-F1
#
_entry.id   AF-A0A843GM24-F1
#
_cell.length_a   1.000
_cell.length_b   1.000
_cell.length_c   1.000
_cell.angle_alpha   90.00
_cell.angle_beta   90.00
_cell.angle_gamma   90.00
#
_symmetry.space_group_name_H-M   'P 1'
#
loop_
_entity.id
_entity.type
_entity.pdbx_description
1 polymer ?
#
loop_
_entity_poly.entity_id
_entity_poly.type
_entity_poly.pdbx_seq_one_letter_code
_entity_poly.pdbx_strand_id
1 'polypeptide(L)'
;MKERSLKLSRLAASHREYLKKYHKYRMVFWNKFDYSILTNNIMYYRKKGQFQDGTWNDVIIAADTETSKGHEVTDEPMPNHVCAWTISFRAYHINIATIYGTKPSEMIAAFKEIRKALKGDDIFVYFHNWSYDFVFLRLFLYLAFGTPVKELNTKPHYPIMIGFQNGLIIKDSLCLAQCKLEKWASDLGVEHQKAVGSWDYDQIRDQNCDFSENEKIYIEHDTLALVECLDAFCISLNKTICSIPYTATGIPREEVRERAKSNKGRANFTRQALSYDQFKKFEKLYHGGYSHGNRFYIGDIHTEEENGEICSCKDFQSSYPFCLLAYRYPSSKFIPLGRNVDPEYILDNSEDYAFVFRISFKNIRLKDNKLPMPSLQASKCEHSINMEIESGRVLKAGYCTLYMCEQDLIVINSMYKWDKETICTEVELSPKDYLPRWFTDYVYELYAEKCKRKPTKDSDPVSYALAKSRVNSVYGLTVQKSVRESFLEVTEPGYYKINEKGETAYFESGDYRLDFDKDERELYEKYLKSHNTVLPYQWGCYCTAFAFRNLFELGSCVNCKYTKSGKLAYPPRWLYSDTDSAYSDDWNEEKVKAYNEKCKELLLANGYGPVVVNGKEYWLGVAEPDAEYSEFVVLGPKRYCGRSVEDGELHITVAGVPKAGAKCLENDISKFNKNFIFDGNITGKKAHFYFFSKEGITIDEFGNEVGDSIDLEPCQYDLGAVDKFEFTTTDDYYLTYLGEENEDIYDH
;
A
#
# COMPACT_ATOMS: atom_id res chain seq x y z
N MET A 1 19.29 17.07 -33.06
CA MET A 1 18.24 16.54 -32.15
C MET A 1 16.98 17.40 -32.14
N LYS A 2 17.06 18.72 -31.96
CA LYS A 2 15.89 19.64 -32.01
C LYS A 2 15.08 19.53 -33.32
N GLU A 3 15.75 19.43 -34.46
CA GLU A 3 15.09 19.34 -35.78
C GLU A 3 14.33 18.00 -36.00
N ARG A 4 14.88 16.89 -35.51
CA ARG A 4 14.21 15.57 -35.54
C ARG A 4 12.98 15.55 -34.63
N SER A 5 13.08 16.16 -33.44
CA SER A 5 11.97 16.31 -32.50
C SER A 5 10.85 17.18 -33.10
N LEU A 6 11.21 18.28 -33.76
CA LEU A 6 10.25 19.15 -34.46
C LEU A 6 9.54 18.42 -35.61
N LYS A 7 10.27 17.58 -36.37
CA LYS A 7 9.70 16.77 -37.46
C LYS A 7 8.71 15.72 -36.95
N LEU A 8 9.03 15.03 -35.85
CA LEU A 8 8.12 14.06 -35.21
C LEU A 8 6.87 14.74 -34.66
N SER A 9 7.01 15.91 -34.03
CA SER A 9 5.89 16.71 -33.53
C SER A 9 4.94 17.15 -34.66
N ARG A 10 5.47 17.58 -35.81
CA ARG A 10 4.66 17.92 -36.99
C ARG A 10 3.93 16.70 -37.57
N LEU A 11 4.57 15.54 -37.58
CA LEU A 11 3.96 14.30 -38.07
C LEU A 11 2.82 13.85 -37.15
N ALA A 12 3.02 13.89 -35.82
CA ALA A 12 1.99 13.59 -34.84
C ALA A 12 0.77 14.52 -34.99
N ALA A 13 1.01 15.83 -35.18
CA ALA A 13 -0.05 16.79 -35.45
C ALA A 13 -0.81 16.46 -36.75
N SER A 14 -0.12 16.06 -37.82
CA SER A 14 -0.76 15.65 -39.08
C SER A 14 -1.64 14.40 -38.90
N HIS A 15 -1.18 13.40 -38.16
CA HIS A 15 -1.96 12.19 -37.89
C HIS A 15 -3.19 12.51 -37.02
N ARG A 16 -3.02 13.37 -36.01
CA ARG A 16 -4.12 13.86 -35.17
C ARG A 16 -5.20 14.57 -36.00
N GLU A 17 -4.81 15.48 -36.89
CA GLU A 17 -5.77 16.19 -37.75
C GLU A 17 -6.47 15.25 -38.75
N TYR A 18 -5.75 14.26 -39.29
CA TYR A 18 -6.36 13.22 -40.11
C TYR A 18 -7.43 12.43 -39.34
N LEU A 19 -7.10 11.94 -38.14
CA LEU A 19 -8.04 11.21 -37.30
C LEU A 19 -9.25 12.07 -36.91
N LYS A 20 -9.06 13.33 -36.49
CA LYS A 20 -10.18 14.23 -36.18
C LYS A 20 -11.14 14.45 -37.34
N LYS A 21 -10.61 14.49 -38.57
CA LYS A 21 -11.41 14.83 -39.76
C LYS A 21 -12.10 13.62 -40.39
N TYR A 22 -11.45 12.45 -40.35
CA TYR A 22 -11.87 11.30 -41.15
C TYR A 22 -12.23 10.06 -40.33
N HIS A 23 -11.87 10.02 -39.05
CA HIS A 23 -12.17 8.87 -38.20
C HIS A 23 -13.40 9.14 -37.34
N LYS A 24 -14.30 8.15 -37.26
CA LYS A 24 -15.45 8.18 -36.35
C LYS A 24 -15.29 7.04 -35.35
N TYR A 25 -15.32 7.40 -34.08
CA TYR A 25 -15.32 6.44 -32.98
C TYR A 25 -16.49 5.45 -33.10
N ARG A 26 -16.24 4.19 -32.76
CA ARG A 26 -17.24 3.13 -32.69
C ARG A 26 -16.78 1.98 -31.80
N MET A 27 -17.72 1.38 -31.07
CA MET A 27 -17.57 0.04 -30.52
C MET A 27 -17.88 -1.00 -31.60
N VAL A 28 -17.01 -1.98 -31.81
CA VAL A 28 -17.23 -3.04 -32.80
C VAL A 28 -16.75 -4.40 -32.30
N PHE A 29 -17.42 -5.47 -32.75
CA PHE A 29 -16.94 -6.82 -32.48
C PHE A 29 -15.55 -7.01 -33.10
N TRP A 30 -14.63 -7.63 -32.35
CA TRP A 30 -13.19 -7.60 -32.64
C TRP A 30 -12.82 -8.03 -34.06
N ASN A 31 -13.45 -9.08 -34.59
CA ASN A 31 -13.16 -9.61 -35.93
C ASN A 31 -13.70 -8.73 -37.08
N LYS A 32 -14.53 -7.73 -36.77
CA LYS A 32 -15.06 -6.72 -37.71
C LYS A 32 -14.26 -5.41 -37.67
N PHE A 33 -13.28 -5.30 -36.77
CA PHE A 33 -12.46 -4.10 -36.65
C PHE A 33 -11.38 -4.05 -37.75
N ASP A 34 -11.23 -2.88 -38.38
CA ASP A 34 -10.17 -2.65 -39.36
C ASP A 34 -8.88 -2.21 -38.65
N TYR A 35 -8.03 -3.18 -38.32
CA TYR A 35 -6.74 -2.96 -37.65
C TYR A 35 -5.74 -2.13 -38.49
N SER A 36 -5.99 -1.90 -39.79
CA SER A 36 -5.12 -1.05 -40.61
C SER A 36 -5.09 0.40 -40.11
N ILE A 37 -6.12 0.84 -39.40
CA ILE A 37 -6.15 2.17 -38.76
C ILE A 37 -5.01 2.35 -37.77
N LEU A 38 -4.67 1.30 -37.00
CA LEU A 38 -3.57 1.32 -36.05
C LEU A 38 -2.22 1.34 -36.80
N THR A 39 -2.11 0.54 -37.85
CA THR A 39 -0.89 0.38 -38.65
C THR A 39 -0.45 1.67 -39.36
N ASN A 40 -1.42 2.41 -39.88
CA ASN A 40 -1.20 3.56 -40.75
C ASN A 40 -1.13 4.89 -39.98
N ASN A 41 -1.79 4.99 -38.82
CA ASN A 41 -2.00 6.28 -38.16
C ASN A 41 -1.31 6.38 -36.79
N ILE A 42 -0.81 5.28 -36.21
CA ILE A 42 -0.13 5.31 -34.91
C ILE A 42 1.37 5.42 -35.10
N MET A 43 1.96 6.47 -34.52
CA MET A 43 3.41 6.65 -34.51
C MET A 43 4.09 5.61 -33.62
N TYR A 44 5.35 5.31 -33.93
CA TYR A 44 6.21 4.52 -33.06
C TYR A 44 7.49 5.29 -32.76
N TYR A 45 7.99 5.13 -31.54
CA TYR A 45 9.19 5.79 -31.05
C TYR A 45 10.23 4.79 -30.60
N ARG A 46 11.50 5.20 -30.61
CA ARG A 46 12.59 4.44 -30.01
C ARG A 46 12.79 4.87 -28.56
N LYS A 47 12.79 3.89 -27.65
CA LYS A 47 13.20 4.06 -26.26
C LYS A 47 14.72 4.27 -26.22
N LYS A 48 15.18 5.40 -25.69
CA LYS A 48 16.61 5.61 -25.40
C LYS A 48 16.87 5.29 -23.93
N GLY A 49 17.49 4.14 -23.65
CA GLY A 49 17.97 3.76 -22.33
C GLY A 49 19.38 3.16 -22.41
N GLN A 50 20.16 3.21 -21.32
CA GLN A 50 21.54 2.68 -21.28
C GLN A 50 21.64 1.16 -21.48
N PHE A 51 20.53 0.39 -21.37
CA PHE A 51 20.57 -1.09 -21.37
C PHE A 51 19.40 -1.81 -22.05
N GLN A 52 18.39 -1.11 -22.57
CA GLN A 52 17.33 -1.71 -23.40
C GLN A 52 16.96 -0.74 -24.53
N ASP A 53 17.52 -1.01 -25.72
CA ASP A 53 17.01 -0.49 -26.98
C ASP A 53 15.69 -1.22 -27.28
N GLY A 54 14.65 -0.48 -27.64
CA GLY A 54 13.36 -1.04 -28.05
C GLY A 54 12.47 0.05 -28.66
N THR A 55 11.45 -0.35 -29.40
CA THR A 55 10.46 0.56 -29.98
C THR A 55 9.08 0.34 -29.37
N TRP A 56 8.25 1.38 -29.32
CA TRP A 56 6.89 1.32 -28.79
C TRP A 56 5.98 2.24 -29.60
N ASN A 57 4.67 1.95 -29.59
CA ASN A 57 3.66 2.75 -30.29
C ASN A 57 3.01 3.80 -29.38
N ASP A 58 2.78 5.00 -29.90
CA ASP A 58 2.10 6.11 -29.21
C ASP A 58 0.60 5.92 -29.10
N VAL A 59 0.21 4.85 -28.43
CA VAL A 59 -1.18 4.46 -28.21
C VAL A 59 -1.31 3.96 -26.77
N ILE A 60 -2.37 4.41 -26.12
CA ILE A 60 -2.81 3.92 -24.83
C ILE A 60 -3.85 2.84 -25.11
N ILE A 61 -3.63 1.67 -24.53
CA ILE A 61 -4.51 0.51 -24.70
C ILE A 61 -4.95 0.08 -23.30
N ALA A 62 -6.25 0.02 -23.10
CA ALA A 62 -6.87 -0.52 -21.90
C ALA A 62 -7.69 -1.75 -22.26
N ALA A 63 -7.74 -2.72 -21.37
CA ALA A 63 -8.54 -3.92 -21.50
C ALA A 63 -9.20 -4.26 -20.17
N ASP A 64 -10.32 -4.97 -20.24
CA ASP A 64 -11.13 -5.35 -19.09
C ASP A 64 -11.96 -6.60 -19.44
N THR A 65 -12.29 -7.41 -18.42
CA THR A 65 -13.16 -8.58 -18.56
C THR A 65 -14.36 -8.50 -17.63
N GLU A 66 -15.52 -8.93 -18.12
CA GLU A 66 -16.67 -9.24 -17.29
C GLU A 66 -16.81 -10.76 -17.16
N THR A 67 -17.10 -11.19 -15.94
CA THR A 67 -17.18 -12.60 -15.58
C THR A 67 -18.60 -12.95 -15.13
N SER A 68 -18.97 -14.21 -15.32
CA SER A 68 -20.21 -14.75 -14.81
C SER A 68 -19.96 -15.98 -13.94
N LYS A 69 -20.88 -16.25 -13.03
CA LYS A 69 -20.89 -17.49 -12.26
C LYS A 69 -21.14 -18.67 -13.18
N GLY A 70 -20.47 -19.79 -12.90
CA GLY A 70 -20.80 -21.07 -13.54
C GLY A 70 -22.25 -21.48 -13.22
N HIS A 71 -22.87 -22.26 -14.10
CA HIS A 71 -24.20 -22.82 -13.82
C HIS A 71 -24.11 -23.85 -12.69
N GLU A 72 -24.93 -23.70 -11.65
CA GLU A 72 -25.05 -24.70 -10.58
C GLU A 72 -25.79 -25.94 -11.11
N VAL A 73 -25.05 -26.98 -11.48
CA VAL A 73 -25.61 -28.25 -11.97
C VAL A 73 -25.51 -29.36 -10.91
N THR A 74 -24.68 -29.16 -9.87
CA THR A 74 -24.42 -30.09 -8.75
C THR A 74 -24.10 -29.32 -7.46
N ASP A 75 -24.05 -30.02 -6.30
CA ASP A 75 -23.57 -29.46 -5.01
C ASP A 75 -22.06 -29.10 -5.01
N GLU A 76 -21.34 -29.29 -6.12
CA GLU A 76 -19.94 -28.88 -6.28
C GLU A 76 -19.84 -27.48 -6.92
N PRO A 77 -19.00 -26.57 -6.37
CA PRO A 77 -18.82 -25.23 -6.91
C PRO A 77 -18.21 -25.29 -8.32
N MET A 78 -18.90 -24.68 -9.28
CA MET A 78 -18.47 -24.62 -10.68
C MET A 78 -17.55 -23.43 -10.91
N PRO A 79 -16.50 -23.58 -11.74
CA PRO A 79 -15.61 -22.48 -12.09
C PRO A 79 -16.37 -21.35 -12.81
N ASN A 80 -16.06 -20.11 -12.45
CA ASN A 80 -16.56 -18.92 -13.13
C ASN A 80 -15.90 -18.77 -14.50
N HIS A 81 -16.51 -18.01 -15.42
CA HIS A 81 -15.97 -17.79 -16.75
C HIS A 81 -16.09 -16.33 -17.20
N VAL A 82 -15.22 -15.92 -18.12
CA VAL A 82 -15.37 -14.64 -18.83
C VAL A 82 -16.56 -14.75 -19.77
N CYS A 83 -17.48 -13.78 -19.69
CA CYS A 83 -18.64 -13.68 -20.56
C CYS A 83 -18.56 -12.48 -21.49
N ALA A 84 -17.80 -11.43 -21.15
CA ALA A 84 -17.51 -10.30 -22.03
C ALA A 84 -16.08 -9.80 -21.81
N TRP A 85 -15.52 -9.14 -22.82
CA TRP A 85 -14.28 -8.38 -22.66
C TRP A 85 -14.27 -7.20 -23.62
N THR A 86 -13.57 -6.13 -23.24
CA THR A 86 -13.35 -4.96 -24.11
C THR A 86 -11.89 -4.56 -24.17
N ILE A 87 -11.50 -3.92 -25.28
CA ILE A 87 -10.18 -3.30 -25.47
C ILE A 87 -10.39 -1.94 -26.13
N SER A 88 -10.01 -0.87 -25.41
CA SER A 88 -10.09 0.51 -25.88
C SER A 88 -8.73 1.01 -26.36
N PHE A 89 -8.73 1.81 -27.44
CA PHE A 89 -7.53 2.44 -27.99
C PHE A 89 -7.66 3.96 -27.96
N ARG A 90 -6.67 4.64 -27.39
CA ARG A 90 -6.57 6.11 -27.42
C ARG A 90 -5.21 6.56 -27.94
N ALA A 91 -5.21 7.49 -28.89
CA ALA A 91 -3.99 8.06 -29.45
C ALA A 91 -4.17 9.55 -29.76
N TYR A 92 -3.12 10.35 -29.54
CA TYR A 92 -3.15 11.80 -29.75
C TYR A 92 -4.31 12.53 -29.02
N HIS A 93 -4.69 12.01 -27.85
CA HIS A 93 -5.81 12.46 -27.03
C HIS A 93 -7.18 12.29 -27.72
N ILE A 94 -7.33 11.23 -28.52
CA ILE A 94 -8.57 10.90 -29.24
C ILE A 94 -8.85 9.40 -29.06
N ASN A 95 -10.08 9.07 -28.68
CA ASN A 95 -10.54 7.68 -28.66
C ASN A 95 -10.67 7.17 -30.09
N ILE A 96 -9.96 6.09 -30.40
CA ILE A 96 -9.95 5.48 -31.74
C ILE A 96 -11.11 4.49 -31.84
N ALA A 97 -11.11 3.45 -31.02
CA ALA A 97 -12.20 2.49 -31.02
C ALA A 97 -12.19 1.71 -29.72
N THR A 98 -13.32 1.06 -29.46
CA THR A 98 -13.41 -0.04 -28.51
C THR A 98 -13.76 -1.29 -29.29
N ILE A 99 -12.98 -2.34 -29.10
CA ILE A 99 -13.33 -3.67 -29.60
C ILE A 99 -13.81 -4.53 -28.46
N TYR A 100 -14.71 -5.47 -28.75
CA TYR A 100 -15.24 -6.38 -27.75
C TYR A 100 -15.40 -7.80 -28.31
N GLY A 101 -15.52 -8.76 -27.40
CA GLY A 101 -15.88 -10.15 -27.67
C GLY A 101 -16.45 -10.80 -26.40
N THR A 102 -16.69 -12.11 -26.49
CA THR A 102 -17.33 -12.86 -25.39
C THR A 102 -16.46 -13.99 -24.85
N LYS A 103 -15.44 -14.43 -25.60
CA LYS A 103 -14.58 -15.54 -25.18
C LYS A 103 -13.14 -15.11 -24.89
N PRO A 104 -12.45 -15.68 -23.90
CA PRO A 104 -11.02 -15.47 -23.69
C PRO A 104 -10.19 -15.75 -24.94
N SER A 105 -10.47 -16.82 -25.70
CA SER A 105 -9.73 -17.13 -26.94
C SER A 105 -9.84 -16.02 -28.00
N GLU A 106 -10.99 -15.35 -28.07
CA GLU A 106 -11.20 -14.21 -28.96
C GLU A 106 -10.37 -13.00 -28.52
N MET A 107 -10.25 -12.77 -27.21
CA MET A 107 -9.38 -11.71 -26.68
C MET A 107 -7.92 -11.96 -27.04
N ILE A 108 -7.46 -13.22 -26.92
CA ILE A 108 -6.13 -13.63 -27.37
C ILE A 108 -5.95 -13.40 -28.88
N ALA A 109 -6.95 -13.73 -29.69
CA ALA A 109 -6.92 -13.47 -31.13
C ALA A 109 -6.83 -11.97 -31.43
N ALA A 110 -7.58 -11.14 -30.71
CA ALA A 110 -7.49 -9.69 -30.80
C ALA A 110 -6.10 -9.17 -30.42
N PHE A 111 -5.47 -9.66 -29.35
CA PHE A 111 -4.08 -9.31 -29.02
C PHE A 111 -3.09 -9.68 -30.13
N LYS A 112 -3.28 -10.82 -30.82
CA LYS A 112 -2.47 -11.20 -31.98
C LYS A 112 -2.63 -10.22 -33.14
N GLU A 113 -3.86 -9.77 -33.44
CA GLU A 113 -4.10 -8.77 -34.49
C GLU A 113 -3.55 -7.38 -34.13
N ILE A 114 -3.72 -6.94 -32.87
CA ILE A 114 -3.10 -5.70 -32.36
C ILE A 114 -1.58 -5.77 -32.52
N ARG A 115 -0.98 -6.92 -32.17
CA ARG A 115 0.47 -7.13 -32.28
C ARG A 115 0.99 -7.06 -33.72
N LYS A 116 0.22 -7.57 -34.68
CA LYS A 116 0.53 -7.46 -36.12
C LYS A 116 0.40 -6.02 -36.62
N ALA A 117 -0.59 -5.28 -36.14
CA ALA A 117 -0.88 -3.93 -36.58
C ALA A 117 0.11 -2.89 -36.03
N LEU A 118 0.55 -3.07 -34.77
CA LEU A 118 1.47 -2.15 -34.11
C LEU A 118 2.94 -2.52 -34.38
N LYS A 119 3.70 -1.55 -34.89
CA LYS A 119 5.09 -1.71 -35.36
C LYS A 119 6.14 -1.74 -34.26
N GLY A 120 5.79 -1.34 -33.04
CA GLY A 120 6.67 -1.33 -31.88
C GLY A 120 7.08 -2.75 -31.47
N ASP A 121 8.26 -2.85 -30.86
CA ASP A 121 8.71 -4.08 -30.21
C ASP A 121 7.85 -4.36 -28.97
N ASP A 122 7.59 -3.33 -28.16
CA ASP A 122 6.79 -3.39 -26.95
C ASP A 122 5.38 -2.79 -27.17
N ILE A 123 4.35 -3.51 -26.72
CA ILE A 123 2.95 -3.06 -26.67
C ILE A 123 2.48 -3.09 -25.23
N PHE A 124 2.00 -1.96 -24.72
CA PHE A 124 1.52 -1.83 -23.35
C PHE A 124 0.00 -1.90 -23.32
N VAL A 125 -0.54 -2.85 -22.55
CA VAL A 125 -1.98 -2.99 -22.27
C VAL A 125 -2.19 -2.83 -20.77
N TYR A 126 -3.15 -2.01 -20.37
CA TYR A 126 -3.49 -1.80 -18.96
C TYR A 126 -4.82 -2.43 -18.62
N PHE A 127 -4.87 -3.09 -17.48
CA PHE A 127 -6.10 -3.46 -16.78
C PHE A 127 -6.20 -2.62 -15.51
N HIS A 128 -7.39 -2.47 -14.95
CA HIS A 128 -7.57 -1.82 -13.66
C HIS A 128 -7.94 -2.87 -12.61
N ASN A 129 -6.93 -3.32 -11.85
CA ASN A 129 -6.94 -4.54 -11.03
C ASN A 129 -6.54 -5.81 -11.81
N TRP A 130 -5.42 -5.75 -12.52
CA TRP A 130 -4.92 -6.86 -13.36
C TRP A 130 -4.88 -8.22 -12.64
N SER A 131 -4.65 -8.25 -11.33
CA SER A 131 -4.59 -9.49 -10.56
C SER A 131 -5.88 -10.32 -10.66
N TYR A 132 -7.04 -9.68 -10.80
CA TYR A 132 -8.32 -10.36 -10.99
C TYR A 132 -8.43 -10.97 -12.39
N ASP A 133 -8.33 -10.14 -13.45
CA ASP A 133 -8.41 -10.59 -14.84
C ASP A 133 -7.32 -11.60 -15.20
N PHE A 134 -6.14 -11.47 -14.58
CA PHE A 134 -5.03 -12.37 -14.81
C PHE A 134 -5.41 -13.81 -14.53
N VAL A 135 -6.13 -14.10 -13.44
CA VAL A 135 -6.53 -15.48 -13.12
C VAL A 135 -7.30 -16.08 -14.28
N PHE A 136 -8.35 -15.41 -14.77
CA PHE A 136 -9.17 -15.89 -15.88
C PHE A 136 -8.39 -16.01 -17.20
N LEU A 137 -7.44 -15.12 -17.47
CA LEU A 137 -6.71 -15.07 -18.73
C LEU A 137 -5.39 -15.85 -18.70
N ARG A 138 -4.96 -16.36 -17.54
CA ARG A 138 -3.61 -16.92 -17.31
C ARG A 138 -3.26 -18.03 -18.28
N LEU A 139 -4.06 -19.11 -18.29
CA LEU A 139 -3.84 -20.26 -19.16
C LEU A 139 -3.91 -19.88 -20.64
N PHE A 140 -4.85 -19.00 -21.01
CA PHE A 140 -5.03 -18.53 -22.38
C PHE A 140 -3.80 -17.74 -22.88
N LEU A 141 -3.25 -16.87 -22.03
CA LEU A 141 -2.02 -16.12 -22.33
C LEU A 141 -0.82 -17.05 -22.45
N TYR A 142 -0.67 -18.01 -21.53
CA TYR A 142 0.47 -18.93 -21.52
C TYR A 142 0.45 -19.86 -22.73
N LEU A 143 -0.72 -20.39 -23.08
CA LEU A 143 -0.89 -21.22 -24.27
C LEU A 143 -0.57 -20.43 -25.56
N ALA A 144 -0.93 -19.15 -25.60
CA ALA A 144 -0.76 -18.34 -26.80
C ALA A 144 0.63 -17.73 -26.97
N PHE A 145 1.29 -17.36 -25.87
CA PHE A 145 2.49 -16.53 -25.86
C PHE A 145 3.67 -17.13 -25.09
N GLY A 146 3.49 -18.32 -24.50
CA GLY A 146 4.48 -18.99 -23.66
C GLY A 146 4.53 -18.41 -22.25
N THR A 147 5.49 -18.89 -21.46
CA THR A 147 5.74 -18.38 -20.10
C THR A 147 6.24 -16.93 -20.14
N PRO A 148 5.89 -16.09 -19.16
CA PRO A 148 6.40 -14.72 -19.07
C PRO A 148 7.93 -14.67 -19.08
N VAL A 149 8.49 -13.73 -19.85
CA VAL A 149 9.94 -13.41 -19.84
C VAL A 149 10.28 -12.28 -18.86
N LYS A 150 9.25 -11.56 -18.39
CA LYS A 150 9.33 -10.54 -17.36
C LYS A 150 8.08 -10.65 -16.49
N GLU A 151 8.28 -10.61 -15.19
CA GLU A 151 7.19 -10.68 -14.22
C GLU A 151 7.55 -9.83 -13.01
N LEU A 152 6.56 -9.14 -12.48
CA LEU A 152 6.66 -8.39 -11.24
C LEU A 152 5.40 -8.63 -10.41
N ASN A 153 5.56 -9.46 -9.39
CA ASN A 153 4.50 -9.80 -8.42
C ASN A 153 4.79 -9.12 -7.08
N THR A 154 3.75 -8.60 -6.44
CA THR A 154 3.85 -8.02 -5.10
C THR A 154 3.63 -9.07 -4.01
N LYS A 155 2.81 -10.09 -4.30
CA LYS A 155 2.53 -11.29 -3.49
C LYS A 155 1.97 -12.40 -4.43
N PRO A 156 1.79 -13.64 -3.95
CA PRO A 156 1.17 -14.71 -4.74
C PRO A 156 -0.19 -14.28 -5.30
N HIS A 157 -0.45 -14.49 -6.59
CA HIS A 157 -1.65 -14.09 -7.35
C HIS A 157 -1.80 -12.58 -7.65
N TYR A 158 -0.81 -11.74 -7.29
CA TYR A 158 -0.91 -10.28 -7.50
C TYR A 158 0.18 -9.75 -8.44
N PRO A 159 0.08 -10.03 -9.76
CA PRO A 159 0.95 -9.42 -10.74
C PRO A 159 0.59 -7.95 -10.95
N ILE A 160 1.61 -7.10 -11.01
CA ILE A 160 1.48 -5.70 -11.44
C ILE A 160 2.08 -5.45 -12.82
N MET A 161 2.91 -6.39 -13.32
CA MET A 161 3.40 -6.39 -14.69
C MET A 161 3.79 -7.78 -15.16
N ILE A 162 3.32 -8.16 -16.36
CA ILE A 162 3.70 -9.39 -17.05
C ILE A 162 4.13 -9.03 -18.48
N GLY A 163 5.26 -9.57 -18.92
CA GLY A 163 5.79 -9.37 -20.27
C GLY A 163 6.12 -10.68 -20.96
N PHE A 164 5.68 -10.82 -22.20
CA PHE A 164 5.87 -12.00 -23.04
C PHE A 164 6.97 -11.79 -24.10
N GLN A 165 7.52 -12.89 -24.63
CA GLN A 165 8.61 -12.84 -25.62
C GLN A 165 8.22 -12.10 -26.91
N ASN A 166 6.93 -12.10 -27.26
CA ASN A 166 6.41 -11.39 -28.43
C ASN A 166 6.34 -9.86 -28.23
N GLY A 167 6.66 -9.34 -27.03
CA GLY A 167 6.63 -7.90 -26.72
C GLY A 167 5.30 -7.38 -26.19
N LEU A 168 4.31 -8.24 -25.96
CA LEU A 168 3.11 -7.86 -25.20
C LEU A 168 3.48 -7.67 -23.72
N ILE A 169 3.18 -6.49 -23.17
CA ILE A 169 3.42 -6.12 -21.78
C ILE A 169 2.10 -5.66 -21.16
N ILE A 170 1.59 -6.45 -20.23
CA ILE A 170 0.38 -6.16 -19.47
C ILE A 170 0.78 -5.51 -18.15
N LYS A 171 0.04 -4.47 -17.74
CA LYS A 171 0.28 -3.73 -16.51
C LYS A 171 -1.00 -3.49 -15.73
N ASP A 172 -0.87 -3.40 -14.43
CA ASP A 172 -1.94 -2.96 -13.55
C ASP A 172 -1.95 -1.43 -13.41
N SER A 173 -3.09 -0.81 -13.64
CA SER A 173 -3.31 0.62 -13.37
C SER A 173 -3.80 0.90 -11.95
N LEU A 174 -4.31 -0.09 -11.21
CA LEU A 174 -4.77 0.11 -9.82
C LEU A 174 -3.59 0.45 -8.91
N CYS A 175 -2.45 -0.22 -9.05
CA CYS A 175 -1.23 0.13 -8.32
C CYS A 175 -0.65 1.52 -8.69
N LEU A 176 -1.09 2.12 -9.80
CA LEU A 176 -0.78 3.51 -10.17
C LEU A 176 -1.78 4.51 -9.61
N ALA A 177 -3.08 4.21 -9.71
CA ALA A 177 -4.17 5.08 -9.29
C ALA A 177 -4.35 5.11 -7.77
N GLN A 178 -4.15 3.96 -7.10
CA GLN A 178 -4.42 3.73 -5.68
C GLN A 178 -5.89 3.98 -5.28
N CYS A 179 -6.81 3.85 -6.24
CA CYS A 179 -8.25 3.99 -6.02
C CYS A 179 -9.04 3.25 -7.11
N LYS A 180 -10.33 3.02 -6.87
CA LYS A 180 -11.27 2.47 -7.86
C LYS A 180 -11.34 3.35 -9.12
N LEU A 181 -11.57 2.73 -10.28
CA LEU A 181 -11.65 3.42 -11.56
C LEU A 181 -12.70 4.52 -11.60
N GLU A 182 -13.89 4.27 -11.07
CA GLU A 182 -14.98 5.27 -10.97
C GLU A 182 -14.49 6.55 -10.29
N LYS A 183 -13.85 6.38 -9.12
CA LYS A 183 -13.24 7.49 -8.40
C LYS A 183 -12.17 8.13 -9.28
N TRP A 184 -11.23 7.37 -9.83
CA TRP A 184 -10.14 7.91 -10.64
C TRP A 184 -10.61 8.72 -11.88
N ALA A 185 -11.70 8.29 -12.52
CA ALA A 185 -12.30 8.96 -13.65
C ALA A 185 -13.00 10.28 -13.26
N SER A 186 -13.73 10.27 -12.13
CA SER A 186 -14.33 11.47 -11.56
C SER A 186 -13.25 12.48 -11.17
N ASP A 187 -12.22 11.97 -10.51
CA ASP A 187 -11.05 12.66 -9.97
C ASP A 187 -10.25 13.40 -11.05
N LEU A 188 -10.09 12.80 -12.23
CA LEU A 188 -9.39 13.42 -13.35
C LEU A 188 -10.32 14.21 -14.29
N GLY A 189 -11.63 14.20 -14.05
CA GLY A 189 -12.63 14.88 -14.86
C GLY A 189 -12.62 14.42 -16.33
N VAL A 190 -12.45 13.11 -16.56
CA VAL A 190 -12.37 12.54 -17.92
C VAL A 190 -13.75 12.50 -18.60
N GLU A 191 -13.77 12.32 -19.92
CA GLU A 191 -14.97 12.45 -20.75
C GLU A 191 -15.98 11.35 -20.43
N HIS A 192 -15.52 10.11 -20.26
CA HIS A 192 -16.34 8.94 -19.94
C HIS A 192 -16.20 8.54 -18.48
N GLN A 193 -17.33 8.40 -17.80
CA GLN A 193 -17.41 7.94 -16.42
C GLN A 193 -17.86 6.47 -16.39
N LYS A 194 -17.40 5.70 -15.41
CA LYS A 194 -17.82 4.30 -15.19
C LYS A 194 -19.34 4.24 -15.00
N ALA A 195 -20.02 3.37 -15.74
CA ALA A 195 -21.48 3.29 -15.77
C ALA A 195 -22.07 2.46 -14.61
N VAL A 196 -21.75 2.81 -13.36
CA VAL A 196 -22.09 2.03 -12.15
C VAL A 196 -23.57 1.60 -12.12
N GLY A 197 -23.82 0.32 -11.80
CA GLY A 197 -25.15 -0.25 -11.66
C GLY A 197 -25.82 -0.72 -12.95
N SER A 198 -25.13 -0.66 -14.10
CA SER A 198 -25.68 -1.11 -15.39
C SER A 198 -25.35 -2.57 -15.73
N TRP A 199 -24.62 -3.27 -14.85
CA TRP A 199 -24.30 -4.70 -14.96
C TRP A 199 -24.77 -5.43 -13.70
N ASP A 200 -25.59 -6.46 -13.88
CA ASP A 200 -26.11 -7.30 -12.81
C ASP A 200 -25.21 -8.53 -12.63
N TYR A 201 -24.41 -8.56 -11.56
CA TYR A 201 -23.47 -9.66 -11.29
C TYR A 201 -24.15 -10.95 -10.80
N ASP A 202 -25.43 -10.89 -10.40
CA ASP A 202 -26.18 -12.08 -9.99
C ASP A 202 -26.84 -12.79 -11.20
N GLN A 203 -26.88 -12.12 -12.35
CA GLN A 203 -27.34 -12.72 -13.60
C GLN A 203 -26.25 -13.61 -14.23
N ILE A 204 -26.58 -14.90 -14.37
CA ILE A 204 -25.76 -15.88 -15.10
C ILE A 204 -25.79 -15.56 -16.61
N ARG A 205 -24.61 -15.48 -17.23
CA ARG A 205 -24.40 -15.15 -18.65
C ARG A 205 -23.44 -16.13 -19.28
N ASP A 206 -23.86 -16.76 -20.37
CA ASP A 206 -23.00 -17.57 -21.23
C ASP A 206 -22.29 -16.72 -22.28
N GLN A 207 -21.23 -17.27 -22.86
CA GLN A 207 -20.43 -16.63 -23.91
C GLN A 207 -21.17 -16.48 -25.26
N ASN A 208 -22.37 -17.04 -25.37
CA ASN A 208 -23.25 -16.88 -26.52
C ASN A 208 -24.40 -15.89 -26.26
N CYS A 209 -24.49 -15.30 -25.06
CA CYS A 209 -25.53 -14.33 -24.73
C CYS A 209 -25.35 -13.03 -25.51
N ASP A 210 -26.47 -12.45 -25.94
CA ASP A 210 -26.52 -11.09 -26.48
C ASP A 210 -26.58 -10.07 -25.33
N PHE A 211 -25.80 -9.00 -25.45
CA PHE A 211 -25.83 -7.88 -24.50
C PHE A 211 -26.86 -6.82 -24.89
N SER A 212 -27.60 -6.33 -23.90
CA SER A 212 -28.41 -5.12 -24.02
C SER A 212 -27.55 -3.89 -24.33
N GLU A 213 -28.18 -2.81 -24.79
CA GLU A 213 -27.46 -1.56 -25.08
C GLU A 213 -26.80 -0.97 -23.82
N ASN A 214 -27.46 -1.10 -22.65
CA ASN A 214 -26.92 -0.63 -21.38
C ASN A 214 -25.70 -1.45 -20.93
N GLU A 215 -25.74 -2.77 -21.11
CA GLU A 215 -24.59 -3.64 -20.81
C GLU A 215 -23.40 -3.35 -21.74
N LYS A 216 -23.66 -3.06 -23.03
CA LYS A 216 -22.61 -2.64 -23.97
C LYS A 216 -21.97 -1.32 -23.56
N ILE A 217 -22.79 -0.33 -23.16
CA ILE A 217 -22.32 0.94 -22.62
C ILE A 217 -21.46 0.70 -21.37
N TYR A 218 -21.88 -0.21 -20.48
CA TYR A 218 -21.14 -0.55 -19.27
C TYR A 218 -19.71 -1.01 -19.59
N ILE A 219 -19.60 -2.10 -20.35
CA ILE A 219 -18.30 -2.72 -20.66
C ILE A 219 -17.43 -1.80 -21.54
N GLU A 220 -18.03 -0.92 -22.34
CA GLU A 220 -17.33 0.08 -23.14
C GLU A 220 -16.76 1.20 -22.26
N HIS A 221 -17.56 1.72 -21.33
CA HIS A 221 -17.18 2.85 -20.48
C HIS A 221 -16.01 2.52 -19.55
N ASP A 222 -15.89 1.29 -19.08
CA ASP A 222 -14.78 0.88 -18.21
C ASP A 222 -13.42 1.01 -18.89
N THR A 223 -13.27 0.52 -20.12
CA THR A 223 -12.00 0.66 -20.84
C THR A 223 -11.80 2.05 -21.44
N LEU A 224 -12.87 2.77 -21.82
CA LEU A 224 -12.78 4.16 -22.28
C LEU A 224 -12.34 5.12 -21.16
N ALA A 225 -12.96 5.02 -20.00
CA ALA A 225 -12.57 5.80 -18.82
C ALA A 225 -11.09 5.52 -18.48
N LEU A 226 -10.67 4.25 -18.53
CA LEU A 226 -9.29 3.88 -18.22
C LEU A 226 -8.27 4.48 -19.20
N VAL A 227 -8.50 4.43 -20.53
CA VAL A 227 -7.56 5.06 -21.48
C VAL A 227 -7.49 6.58 -21.31
N GLU A 228 -8.60 7.23 -20.94
CA GLU A 228 -8.66 8.67 -20.68
C GLU A 228 -7.95 9.06 -19.39
N CYS A 229 -8.15 8.30 -18.31
CA CYS A 229 -7.44 8.48 -17.05
C CYS A 229 -5.93 8.37 -17.26
N LEU A 230 -5.48 7.34 -17.98
CA LEU A 230 -4.06 7.13 -18.29
C LEU A 230 -3.48 8.28 -19.12
N ASP A 231 -4.25 8.82 -20.07
CA ASP A 231 -3.84 9.95 -20.90
C ASP A 231 -3.71 11.24 -20.07
N ALA A 232 -4.74 11.59 -19.31
CA ALA A 232 -4.74 12.73 -18.40
C ALA A 232 -3.60 12.63 -17.37
N PHE A 233 -3.35 11.44 -16.85
CA PHE A 233 -2.26 11.18 -15.91
C PHE A 233 -0.89 11.36 -16.57
N CYS A 234 -0.69 10.83 -17.79
CA CYS A 234 0.53 11.05 -18.58
C CYS A 234 0.81 12.54 -18.80
N ILE A 235 -0.21 13.32 -19.16
CA ILE A 235 -0.12 14.78 -19.32
C ILE A 235 0.30 15.44 -18.00
N SER A 236 -0.34 15.08 -16.88
CA SER A 236 -0.07 15.67 -15.57
C SER A 236 1.38 15.49 -15.11
N LEU A 237 2.03 14.40 -15.52
CA LEU A 237 3.42 14.08 -15.18
C LEU A 237 4.41 14.49 -16.27
N ASN A 238 3.94 15.06 -17.38
CA ASN A 238 4.73 15.32 -18.59
C ASN A 238 5.49 14.07 -19.06
N LYS A 239 4.80 12.94 -19.06
CA LYS A 239 5.32 11.61 -19.41
C LYS A 239 4.48 10.98 -20.52
N THR A 240 5.02 9.90 -21.07
CA THR A 240 4.32 9.01 -22.00
C THR A 240 4.03 7.67 -21.32
N ILE A 241 3.13 6.87 -21.90
CA ILE A 241 2.74 5.55 -21.38
C ILE A 241 3.93 4.58 -21.16
N CYS A 242 5.01 4.74 -21.94
CA CYS A 242 6.22 3.93 -21.81
C CYS A 242 7.15 4.37 -20.66
N SER A 243 6.94 5.58 -20.13
CA SER A 243 7.82 6.29 -19.20
C SER A 243 7.16 6.66 -17.87
N ILE A 244 5.84 6.46 -17.75
CA ILE A 244 5.17 6.50 -16.45
C ILE A 244 5.70 5.37 -15.58
N PRO A 245 5.87 5.60 -14.26
CA PRO A 245 6.26 4.54 -13.34
C PRO A 245 5.25 3.38 -13.32
N TYR A 246 5.61 2.28 -12.68
CA TYR A 246 4.69 1.15 -12.45
C TYR A 246 3.79 1.34 -11.23
N THR A 247 4.16 2.21 -10.29
CA THR A 247 3.41 2.43 -9.05
C THR A 247 3.33 3.91 -8.72
N ALA A 248 2.32 4.34 -7.96
CA ALA A 248 2.21 5.71 -7.46
C ALA A 248 3.49 6.17 -6.73
N THR A 249 4.04 5.30 -5.87
CA THR A 249 5.31 5.53 -5.15
C THR A 249 6.53 5.65 -6.07
N GLY A 250 6.44 5.21 -7.32
CA GLY A 250 7.48 5.38 -8.33
C GLY A 250 7.68 6.84 -8.76
N ILE A 251 6.63 7.68 -8.68
CA ILE A 251 6.68 9.10 -9.05
C ILE A 251 7.63 9.87 -8.12
N PRO A 252 7.38 9.95 -6.79
CA PRO A 252 8.29 10.64 -5.88
C PRO A 252 9.67 9.98 -5.82
N ARG A 253 9.77 8.66 -6.09
CA ARG A 253 11.07 7.98 -6.19
C ARG A 253 11.94 8.54 -7.32
N GLU A 254 11.35 8.81 -8.48
CA GLU A 254 12.09 9.39 -9.60
C GLU A 254 12.49 10.84 -9.31
N GLU A 255 11.59 11.64 -8.74
CA GLU A 255 11.87 13.02 -8.33
C GLU A 255 13.01 13.09 -7.29
N VAL A 256 12.99 12.23 -6.27
CA VAL A 256 14.08 12.10 -5.27
C VAL A 256 15.40 11.76 -5.95
N ARG A 257 15.40 10.81 -6.91
CA ARG A 257 16.63 10.41 -7.62
C ARG A 257 17.19 11.54 -8.46
N GLU A 258 16.33 12.31 -9.14
CA GLU A 258 16.75 13.46 -9.94
C GLU A 258 17.35 14.57 -9.05
N ARG A 259 16.67 14.90 -7.95
CA ARG A 259 17.18 15.87 -6.95
C ARG A 259 18.49 15.41 -6.33
N ALA A 260 18.58 14.14 -5.93
CA ALA A 260 19.79 13.54 -5.38
C ALA A 260 20.95 13.61 -6.37
N LYS A 261 20.71 13.34 -7.66
CA LYS A 261 21.74 13.43 -8.71
C LYS A 261 22.34 14.82 -8.79
N SER A 262 21.52 15.87 -8.73
CA SER A 262 21.96 17.27 -8.75
C SER A 262 22.65 17.70 -7.45
N ASN A 263 22.44 16.99 -6.34
CA ASN A 263 22.89 17.37 -5.01
C ASN A 263 23.85 16.36 -4.35
N LYS A 264 24.58 15.56 -5.15
CA LYS A 264 25.53 14.54 -4.67
C LYS A 264 24.92 13.53 -3.68
N GLY A 265 23.61 13.27 -3.76
CA GLY A 265 22.88 12.36 -2.87
C GLY A 265 23.47 10.94 -2.84
N ARG A 266 23.97 10.44 -3.98
CA ARG A 266 24.69 9.16 -4.04
C ARG A 266 25.97 9.14 -3.20
N ALA A 267 26.74 10.24 -3.19
CA ALA A 267 27.92 10.35 -2.36
C ALA A 267 27.53 10.42 -0.87
N ASN A 268 26.44 11.11 -0.52
CA ASN A 268 25.90 11.15 0.83
C ASN A 268 25.49 9.75 1.30
N PHE A 269 24.75 9.00 0.47
CA PHE A 269 24.39 7.61 0.73
C PHE A 269 25.62 6.74 1.01
N THR A 270 26.65 6.82 0.15
CA THR A 270 27.82 5.93 0.25
C THR A 270 28.61 6.15 1.55
N ARG A 271 28.61 7.37 2.10
CA ARG A 271 29.24 7.68 3.40
C ARG A 271 28.49 7.09 4.61
N GLN A 272 27.25 6.67 4.41
CA GLN A 272 26.36 6.17 5.46
C GLN A 272 25.88 4.73 5.21
N ALA A 273 26.24 4.15 4.07
CA ALA A 273 25.79 2.83 3.67
C ALA A 273 26.16 1.78 4.73
N LEU A 274 25.15 1.00 5.13
CA LEU A 274 25.30 -0.12 6.04
C LEU A 274 26.04 -1.27 5.35
N SER A 275 26.77 -2.06 6.13
CA SER A 275 27.13 -3.42 5.72
C SER A 275 25.89 -4.33 5.69
N TYR A 276 26.00 -5.50 5.08
CA TYR A 276 24.88 -6.47 5.05
C TYR A 276 24.46 -6.88 6.47
N ASP A 277 25.41 -7.20 7.37
CA ASP A 277 25.09 -7.59 8.74
C ASP A 277 24.39 -6.46 9.51
N GLN A 278 24.86 -5.21 9.31
CA GLN A 278 24.18 -4.03 9.85
C GLN A 278 22.77 -3.88 9.31
N PHE A 279 22.58 -4.07 8.00
CA PHE A 279 21.25 -4.05 7.39
C PHE A 279 20.31 -5.09 8.03
N LYS A 280 20.77 -6.33 8.29
CA LYS A 280 19.96 -7.34 8.99
C LYS A 280 19.62 -6.94 10.44
N LYS A 281 20.53 -6.27 11.16
CA LYS A 281 20.22 -5.69 12.49
C LYS A 281 19.14 -4.62 12.37
N PHE A 282 19.21 -3.77 11.34
CA PHE A 282 18.20 -2.75 11.06
C PHE A 282 16.84 -3.34 10.65
N GLU A 283 16.79 -4.48 9.97
CA GLU A 283 15.53 -5.19 9.71
C GLU A 283 14.90 -5.72 10.99
N LYS A 284 15.70 -6.22 11.94
CA LYS A 284 15.21 -6.68 13.24
C LYS A 284 14.67 -5.54 14.11
N LEU A 285 15.39 -4.40 14.16
CA LEU A 285 14.98 -3.25 14.98
C LEU A 285 13.80 -2.47 14.39
N TYR A 286 13.67 -2.46 13.06
CA TYR A 286 12.61 -1.71 12.39
C TYR A 286 11.23 -2.15 12.89
N HIS A 287 10.42 -1.20 13.34
CA HIS A 287 9.02 -1.40 13.70
C HIS A 287 8.17 -0.33 13.01
N GLY A 288 6.91 -0.69 12.71
CA GLY A 288 5.94 0.25 12.17
C GLY A 288 5.34 1.16 13.24
N GLY A 289 4.16 1.70 12.95
CA GLY A 289 3.38 2.49 13.90
C GLY A 289 2.97 1.73 15.16
N TYR A 290 2.70 2.46 16.23
CA TYR A 290 2.15 1.91 17.46
C TYR A 290 0.63 1.98 17.42
N SER A 291 -0.03 0.81 17.48
CA SER A 291 -1.46 0.70 17.73
C SER A 291 -1.70 -0.09 19.01
N HIS A 292 -2.53 0.44 19.91
CA HIS A 292 -2.92 -0.20 21.17
C HIS A 292 -4.15 0.49 21.78
N GLY A 293 -5.05 -0.30 22.35
CA GLY A 293 -6.13 0.20 23.21
C GLY A 293 -5.76 0.07 24.68
N ASN A 294 -6.26 0.96 25.52
CA ASN A 294 -5.99 0.94 26.95
C ASN A 294 -6.64 -0.27 27.62
N ARG A 295 -5.83 -1.24 28.03
CA ARG A 295 -6.25 -2.49 28.69
C ARG A 295 -7.20 -2.34 29.88
N PHE A 296 -7.25 -1.18 30.52
CA PHE A 296 -8.12 -0.92 31.67
C PHE A 296 -9.54 -0.55 31.27
N TYR A 297 -9.75 -0.19 30.01
CA TYR A 297 -11.00 0.33 29.45
C TYR A 297 -11.44 -0.43 28.19
N ILE A 298 -10.83 -1.58 27.92
CA ILE A 298 -11.21 -2.42 26.78
C ILE A 298 -12.62 -2.94 26.98
N GLY A 299 -13.50 -2.63 26.03
CA GLY A 299 -14.92 -3.02 26.05
C GLY A 299 -15.83 -2.11 26.87
N ASP A 300 -15.28 -1.13 27.59
CA ASP A 300 -16.08 -0.12 28.27
C ASP A 300 -16.60 0.89 27.24
N ILE A 301 -17.88 1.27 27.36
CA ILE A 301 -18.48 2.32 26.54
C ILE A 301 -18.27 3.63 27.27
N HIS A 302 -17.48 4.53 26.66
CA HIS A 302 -17.20 5.85 27.18
C HIS A 302 -18.27 6.82 26.67
N THR A 303 -19.14 7.28 27.56
CA THR A 303 -20.19 8.26 27.23
C THR A 303 -19.88 9.64 27.80
N GLU A 304 -20.32 10.70 27.11
CA GLU A 304 -20.25 12.07 27.63
C GLU A 304 -21.02 12.22 28.96
N GLU A 305 -22.20 11.60 29.08
CA GLU A 305 -23.05 11.69 30.27
C GLU A 305 -22.36 11.14 31.52
N GLU A 306 -21.68 10.00 31.41
CA GLU A 306 -21.01 9.36 32.55
C GLU A 306 -19.66 9.99 32.87
N ASN A 307 -18.94 10.46 31.85
CA ASN A 307 -17.55 10.91 31.99
C ASN A 307 -17.40 12.43 32.12
N GLY A 308 -18.44 13.19 31.76
CA GLY A 308 -18.48 14.65 31.79
C GLY A 308 -17.73 15.34 30.64
N GLU A 309 -17.10 14.58 29.75
CA GLU A 309 -16.33 15.05 28.59
C GLU A 309 -16.51 14.04 27.43
N ILE A 310 -16.46 14.54 26.20
CA ILE A 310 -16.50 13.71 24.98
C ILE A 310 -15.14 13.06 24.72
N CYS A 311 -15.15 11.90 24.05
CA CYS A 311 -13.91 11.32 23.54
C CYS A 311 -13.44 12.11 22.32
N SER A 312 -12.22 12.65 22.36
CA SER A 312 -11.65 13.40 21.25
C SER A 312 -10.31 12.82 20.79
N CYS A 313 -10.12 12.80 19.47
CA CYS A 313 -8.89 12.43 18.80
C CYS A 313 -7.99 13.66 18.64
N LYS A 314 -6.70 13.50 18.96
CA LYS A 314 -5.64 14.41 18.55
C LYS A 314 -4.76 13.67 17.53
N ASP A 315 -4.69 14.19 16.31
CA ASP A 315 -3.95 13.62 15.18
C ASP A 315 -2.77 14.51 14.80
N PHE A 316 -1.60 13.93 14.53
CA PHE A 316 -0.44 14.70 14.10
C PHE A 316 -0.58 15.17 12.66
N GLN A 317 -0.40 16.48 12.42
CA GLN A 317 -0.31 17.02 11.07
C GLN A 317 0.96 16.53 10.34
N SER A 318 0.84 15.38 9.67
CA SER A 318 1.90 14.70 8.89
C SER A 318 3.12 14.29 9.74
N SER A 319 2.94 13.30 10.61
CA SER A 319 3.92 12.81 11.60
C SER A 319 5.31 12.47 11.03
N TYR A 320 5.38 11.58 10.03
CA TYR A 320 6.68 11.19 9.48
C TYR A 320 7.43 12.32 8.77
N PRO A 321 6.78 13.16 7.93
CA PRO A 321 7.40 14.38 7.41
C PRO A 321 7.96 15.29 8.50
N PHE A 322 7.26 15.48 9.62
CA PHE A 322 7.79 16.25 10.75
C PHE A 322 9.07 15.63 11.29
N CYS A 323 9.09 14.31 11.52
CA CYS A 323 10.26 13.61 12.03
C CYS A 323 11.49 13.75 11.10
N LEU A 324 11.29 13.71 9.77
CA LEU A 324 12.35 13.89 8.79
C LEU A 324 12.97 15.30 8.82
N LEU A 325 12.18 16.32 9.18
CA LEU A 325 12.60 17.72 9.21
C LEU A 325 13.12 18.16 10.57
N ALA A 326 12.59 17.62 11.67
CA ALA A 326 12.80 18.12 13.02
C ALA A 326 14.05 17.54 13.71
N TYR A 327 14.42 16.30 13.39
CA TYR A 327 15.40 15.54 14.18
C TYR A 327 16.74 15.29 13.47
N ARG A 328 17.76 14.95 14.28
CA ARG A 328 19.08 14.56 13.80
C ARG A 328 19.18 13.03 13.65
N TYR A 329 19.77 12.61 12.55
CA TYR A 329 19.86 11.22 12.08
C TYR A 329 21.31 10.73 12.06
N PRO A 330 21.56 9.41 12.03
CA PRO A 330 22.91 8.89 11.80
C PRO A 330 23.53 9.47 10.51
N SER A 331 24.66 10.16 10.65
CA SER A 331 25.25 10.98 9.60
C SER A 331 26.46 10.34 8.90
N SER A 332 26.98 9.25 9.47
CA SER A 332 28.08 8.45 8.92
C SER A 332 27.84 6.95 9.11
N LYS A 333 28.81 6.11 8.73
CA LYS A 333 28.72 4.66 8.97
C LYS A 333 28.66 4.36 10.46
N PHE A 334 27.88 3.34 10.81
CA PHE A 334 27.91 2.79 12.17
C PHE A 334 29.25 2.10 12.41
N ILE A 335 29.89 2.45 13.53
CA ILE A 335 31.17 1.90 13.96
C ILE A 335 30.93 1.09 15.24
N PRO A 336 31.44 -0.16 15.34
CA PRO A 336 31.37 -0.93 16.56
C PRO A 336 32.08 -0.22 17.73
N LEU A 337 31.41 -0.15 18.88
CA LEU A 337 31.99 0.40 20.11
C LEU A 337 33.09 -0.52 20.67
N GLY A 338 33.10 -1.80 20.30
CA GLY A 338 34.11 -2.80 20.68
C GLY A 338 33.99 -3.31 22.12
N ARG A 339 32.94 -2.93 22.83
CA ARG A 339 32.63 -3.40 24.20
C ARG A 339 31.13 -3.39 24.44
N ASN A 340 30.71 -4.18 25.44
CA ASN A 340 29.37 -4.09 25.99
C ASN A 340 29.25 -2.87 26.91
N VAL A 341 28.06 -2.31 27.02
CA VAL A 341 27.77 -1.17 27.90
C VAL A 341 26.43 -1.37 28.61
N ASP A 342 26.21 -0.61 29.68
CA ASP A 342 24.90 -0.49 30.29
C ASP A 342 23.97 0.39 29.44
N PRO A 343 22.64 0.30 29.64
CA PRO A 343 21.67 1.18 28.98
C PRO A 343 21.89 2.67 29.28
N GLU A 344 22.34 3.00 30.49
CA GLU A 344 22.61 4.38 30.92
C GLU A 344 23.65 5.08 30.03
N TYR A 345 24.75 4.40 29.66
CA TYR A 345 25.74 4.93 28.74
C TYR A 345 25.13 5.36 27.40
N ILE A 346 24.19 4.57 26.87
CA ILE A 346 23.52 4.89 25.60
C ILE A 346 22.61 6.12 25.78
N LEU A 347 21.85 6.17 26.88
CA LEU A 347 20.96 7.29 27.19
C LEU A 347 21.74 8.61 27.35
N ASP A 348 22.83 8.59 28.10
CA ASP A 348 23.68 9.76 28.39
C ASP A 348 24.35 10.33 27.12
N ASN A 349 24.56 9.50 26.11
CA ASN A 349 25.20 9.88 24.84
C ASN A 349 24.22 10.00 23.67
N SER A 350 22.91 9.85 23.92
CA SER A 350 21.87 9.75 22.88
C SER A 350 21.64 11.05 22.11
N GLU A 351 22.07 12.20 22.63
CA GLU A 351 21.91 13.49 21.95
C GLU A 351 22.90 13.64 20.79
N ASP A 352 24.13 13.17 20.98
CA ASP A 352 25.23 13.31 20.00
C ASP A 352 25.37 12.12 19.07
N TYR A 353 24.96 10.93 19.54
CA TYR A 353 25.14 9.68 18.81
C TYR A 353 23.83 8.91 18.61
N ALA A 354 23.71 8.34 17.42
CA ALA A 354 22.72 7.35 17.03
C ALA A 354 23.30 5.97 17.36
N PHE A 355 22.60 5.17 18.17
CA PHE A 355 23.03 3.83 18.56
C PHE A 355 22.12 2.76 17.98
N VAL A 356 22.71 1.63 17.60
CA VAL A 356 22.02 0.37 17.38
C VAL A 356 22.71 -0.71 18.20
N PHE A 357 21.91 -1.48 18.92
CA PHE A 357 22.43 -2.48 19.85
C PHE A 357 21.39 -3.57 20.09
N ARG A 358 21.89 -4.70 20.60
CA ARG A 358 21.07 -5.77 21.15
C ARG A 358 21.05 -5.63 22.67
N ILE A 359 19.88 -5.46 23.24
CA ILE A 359 19.70 -5.36 24.70
C ILE A 359 19.19 -6.68 25.27
N SER A 360 19.70 -7.07 26.43
CA SER A 360 19.27 -8.25 27.18
C SER A 360 18.71 -7.84 28.53
N PHE A 361 17.41 -7.59 28.58
CA PHE A 361 16.73 -7.18 29.80
C PHE A 361 16.67 -8.30 30.82
N LYS A 362 16.93 -7.97 32.08
CA LYS A 362 16.73 -8.85 33.25
C LYS A 362 15.59 -8.30 34.12
N ASN A 363 14.58 -9.13 34.37
CA ASN A 363 13.37 -8.81 35.13
C ASN A 363 12.71 -7.47 34.74
N ILE A 364 12.61 -7.20 33.44
CA ILE A 364 11.93 -6.01 32.93
C ILE A 364 10.45 -6.04 33.29
N ARG A 365 9.92 -4.92 33.77
CA ARG A 365 8.53 -4.74 34.17
C ARG A 365 8.14 -3.27 34.13
N LEU A 366 6.86 -2.98 33.95
CA LEU A 366 6.36 -1.60 34.04
C LEU A 366 6.79 -0.94 35.36
N LYS A 367 7.13 0.36 35.30
CA LYS A 367 7.46 1.16 36.49
C LYS A 367 6.28 1.21 37.45
N ASP A 368 5.10 1.45 36.90
CA ASP A 368 3.79 1.39 37.57
C ASP A 368 2.86 0.47 36.78
N ASN A 369 2.19 -0.46 37.46
CA ASN A 369 1.25 -1.38 36.83
C ASN A 369 0.00 -0.67 36.29
N LYS A 370 -0.26 0.60 36.60
CA LYS A 370 -1.37 1.38 36.02
C LYS A 370 -1.00 2.13 34.74
N LEU A 371 0.23 1.99 34.25
CA LEU A 371 0.60 2.57 32.96
C LEU A 371 -0.20 1.88 31.83
N PRO A 372 -0.91 2.65 30.99
CA PRO A 372 -1.83 2.08 30.01
C PRO A 372 -1.20 1.83 28.63
N MET A 373 -0.02 2.42 28.36
CA MET A 373 0.67 2.35 27.06
C MET A 373 1.98 1.52 27.16
N PRO A 374 1.94 0.19 27.27
CA PRO A 374 3.16 -0.62 27.25
C PRO A 374 3.88 -0.52 25.89
N SER A 375 5.12 -0.03 25.88
CA SER A 375 5.87 0.28 24.66
C SER A 375 6.53 -0.93 23.98
N LEU A 376 6.87 -1.97 24.74
CA LEU A 376 7.67 -3.09 24.24
C LEU A 376 6.83 -4.12 23.47
N GLN A 377 7.16 -4.38 22.21
CA GLN A 377 6.43 -5.35 21.36
C GLN A 377 6.98 -6.77 21.53
N ALA A 378 6.09 -7.73 21.80
CA ALA A 378 6.47 -9.13 22.03
C ALA A 378 7.05 -9.79 20.78
N SER A 379 6.48 -9.53 19.59
CA SER A 379 6.95 -10.09 18.31
C SER A 379 8.35 -9.63 17.88
N LYS A 380 8.93 -8.63 18.57
CA LYS A 380 10.29 -8.16 18.35
C LYS A 380 11.32 -8.81 19.27
N CYS A 381 10.86 -9.58 20.27
CA CYS A 381 11.76 -10.31 21.16
C CYS A 381 12.30 -11.56 20.45
N GLU A 382 13.62 -11.66 20.33
CA GLU A 382 14.31 -12.84 19.77
C GLU A 382 14.23 -14.03 20.73
N HIS A 383 14.33 -13.76 22.03
CA HIS A 383 14.22 -14.74 23.09
C HIS A 383 13.49 -14.12 24.28
N SER A 384 12.72 -14.93 25.01
CA SER A 384 12.01 -14.50 26.20
C SER A 384 11.86 -15.62 27.22
N ILE A 385 11.76 -15.26 28.49
CA ILE A 385 11.49 -16.17 29.61
C ILE A 385 10.48 -15.49 30.54
N ASN A 386 9.42 -16.22 30.92
CA ASN A 386 8.36 -15.74 31.82
C ASN A 386 7.77 -14.39 31.38
N MET A 387 7.48 -14.26 30.09
CA MET A 387 6.92 -13.04 29.50
C MET A 387 5.40 -13.01 29.70
N GLU A 388 4.91 -11.91 30.26
CA GLU A 388 3.48 -11.60 30.33
C GLU A 388 3.18 -10.50 29.32
N ILE A 389 2.20 -10.75 28.45
CA ILE A 389 1.84 -9.86 27.35
C ILE A 389 0.38 -9.44 27.45
N GLU A 390 0.06 -8.28 26.86
CA GLU A 390 -1.29 -7.76 26.68
C GLU A 390 -1.40 -7.21 25.25
N SER A 391 -2.29 -7.78 24.44
CA SER A 391 -2.49 -7.37 23.04
C SER A 391 -1.16 -7.20 22.26
N GLY A 392 -0.25 -8.17 22.41
CA GLY A 392 1.08 -8.17 21.76
C GLY A 392 2.13 -7.25 22.39
N ARG A 393 1.84 -6.59 23.52
CA ARG A 393 2.76 -5.72 24.27
C ARG A 393 3.22 -6.36 25.56
N VAL A 394 4.51 -6.25 25.88
CA VAL A 394 5.11 -6.90 27.07
C VAL A 394 4.81 -6.07 28.33
N LEU A 395 4.24 -6.68 29.35
CA LEU A 395 4.02 -6.05 30.66
C LEU A 395 5.19 -6.28 31.61
N LYS A 396 5.70 -7.50 31.58
CA LYS A 396 6.91 -7.92 32.30
C LYS A 396 7.52 -9.16 31.64
N ALA A 397 8.81 -9.36 31.84
CA ALA A 397 9.51 -10.58 31.47
C ALA A 397 10.66 -10.83 32.45
N GLY A 398 10.90 -12.09 32.82
CA GLY A 398 12.10 -12.46 33.59
C GLY A 398 13.38 -12.23 32.77
N TYR A 399 13.29 -12.47 31.46
CA TYR A 399 14.34 -12.18 30.51
C TYR A 399 13.72 -11.89 29.14
N CYS A 400 14.25 -10.90 28.41
CA CYS A 400 14.00 -10.80 26.98
C CYS A 400 15.17 -10.13 26.25
N THR A 401 15.38 -10.51 24.99
CA THR A 401 16.40 -9.93 24.11
C THR A 401 15.81 -9.41 22.83
N LEU A 402 16.25 -8.25 22.38
CA LEU A 402 15.84 -7.66 21.11
C LEU A 402 16.85 -6.61 20.64
N TYR A 403 16.74 -6.24 19.37
CA TYR A 403 17.44 -5.10 18.78
C TYR A 403 16.60 -3.85 18.89
N MET A 404 17.23 -2.71 19.18
CA MET A 404 16.58 -1.40 19.21
C MET A 404 17.59 -0.28 18.98
N CYS A 405 17.08 0.92 18.74
CA CYS A 405 17.88 2.14 18.74
C CYS A 405 17.73 2.91 20.07
N GLU A 406 18.50 3.99 20.22
CA GLU A 406 18.43 4.78 21.45
C GLU A 406 17.10 5.53 21.63
N GLN A 407 16.39 5.87 20.54
CA GLN A 407 15.05 6.49 20.66
C GLN A 407 14.04 5.52 21.27
N ASP A 408 14.10 4.24 20.91
CA ASP A 408 13.26 3.21 21.50
C ASP A 408 13.58 3.05 22.99
N LEU A 409 14.87 3.02 23.34
CA LEU A 409 15.32 2.92 24.72
C LEU A 409 14.90 4.12 25.58
N ILE A 410 14.84 5.33 25.02
CA ILE A 410 14.31 6.51 25.72
C ILE A 410 12.85 6.28 26.14
N VAL A 411 12.01 5.77 25.24
CA VAL A 411 10.60 5.47 25.52
C VAL A 411 10.47 4.28 26.48
N ILE A 412 11.25 3.22 26.28
CA ILE A 412 11.22 2.05 27.18
C ILE A 412 11.68 2.45 28.58
N ASN A 413 12.72 3.29 28.70
CA ASN A 413 13.19 3.79 29.97
C ASN A 413 12.14 4.66 30.68
N SER A 414 11.29 5.41 29.97
CA SER A 414 10.23 6.17 30.63
C SER A 414 9.15 5.26 31.25
N MET A 415 8.93 4.08 30.69
CA MET A 415 7.81 3.19 31.05
C MET A 415 8.19 1.97 31.90
N TYR A 416 9.41 1.45 31.75
CA TYR A 416 9.86 0.19 32.37
C TYR A 416 11.01 0.40 33.34
N LYS A 417 11.15 -0.58 34.24
CA LYS A 417 12.32 -0.77 35.10
C LYS A 417 12.82 -2.19 34.93
N TRP A 418 14.13 -2.37 35.05
CA TRP A 418 14.82 -3.64 34.90
C TRP A 418 15.97 -3.70 35.92
N ASP A 419 16.61 -4.87 36.01
CA ASP A 419 17.73 -5.07 36.92
C ASP A 419 19.03 -4.53 36.33
N LYS A 420 19.95 -4.10 37.21
CA LYS A 420 21.20 -3.41 36.84
C LYS A 420 22.15 -4.28 36.01
N GLU A 421 21.97 -5.60 36.05
CA GLU A 421 22.69 -6.59 35.26
C GLU A 421 22.24 -6.63 33.78
N THR A 422 21.25 -5.82 33.41
CA THR A 422 20.86 -5.61 32.00
C THR A 422 22.03 -5.03 31.22
N ILE A 423 22.33 -5.64 30.07
CA ILE A 423 23.51 -5.30 29.28
C ILE A 423 23.14 -5.10 27.81
N CYS A 424 23.78 -4.11 27.19
CA CYS A 424 23.75 -3.87 25.76
C CYS A 424 24.99 -4.48 25.10
N THR A 425 24.75 -5.29 24.09
CA THR A 425 25.74 -6.04 23.31
C THR A 425 25.66 -5.64 21.84
N GLU A 426 26.69 -5.97 21.07
CA GLU A 426 26.76 -5.65 19.63
C GLU A 426 26.53 -4.15 19.35
N VAL A 427 27.04 -3.30 20.25
CA VAL A 427 26.78 -1.86 20.23
C VAL A 427 27.56 -1.19 19.12
N GLU A 428 26.84 -0.49 18.25
CA GLU A 428 27.37 0.31 17.17
C GLU A 428 26.81 1.72 17.23
N LEU A 429 27.61 2.71 16.84
CA LEU A 429 27.21 4.12 16.91
C LEU A 429 27.60 4.91 15.66
N SER A 430 26.84 5.97 15.41
CA SER A 430 27.12 6.97 14.36
C SER A 430 26.83 8.37 14.91
N PRO A 431 27.68 9.39 14.66
CA PRO A 431 27.35 10.77 15.01
C PRO A 431 26.05 11.23 14.36
N LYS A 432 25.29 12.07 15.06
CA LYS A 432 24.03 12.62 14.58
C LYS A 432 24.20 13.95 13.85
N ASP A 433 23.48 14.12 12.75
CA ASP A 433 23.34 15.39 12.04
C ASP A 433 21.97 15.47 11.34
N TYR A 434 21.54 16.65 10.95
CA TYR A 434 20.31 16.81 10.18
C TYR A 434 20.42 16.15 8.80
N LEU A 435 19.28 15.70 8.28
CA LEU A 435 19.23 15.17 6.93
C LEU A 435 19.61 16.25 5.90
N PRO A 436 20.18 15.87 4.74
CA PRO A 436 20.60 16.85 3.74
C PRO A 436 19.45 17.73 3.23
N ARG A 437 19.71 19.04 3.09
CA ARG A 437 18.70 20.03 2.65
C ARG A 437 17.97 19.69 1.35
N TRP A 438 18.67 19.12 0.37
CA TRP A 438 18.02 18.73 -0.90
C TRP A 438 16.88 17.73 -0.71
N PHE A 439 16.89 16.95 0.37
CA PHE A 439 15.86 15.97 0.71
C PHE A 439 14.80 16.59 1.62
N THR A 440 15.20 17.27 2.70
CA THR A 440 14.25 17.86 3.66
C THR A 440 13.46 19.03 3.06
N ASP A 441 14.08 19.83 2.18
CA ASP A 441 13.38 20.90 1.44
C ASP A 441 12.34 20.31 0.49
N TYR A 442 12.63 19.17 -0.14
CA TYR A 442 11.65 18.48 -0.99
C TYR A 442 10.48 17.92 -0.18
N VAL A 443 10.73 17.34 1.01
CA VAL A 443 9.65 16.90 1.91
C VAL A 443 8.77 18.10 2.31
N TYR A 444 9.39 19.25 2.64
CA TYR A 444 8.65 20.48 2.96
C TYR A 444 7.85 21.02 1.78
N GLU A 445 8.41 21.00 0.57
CA GLU A 445 7.73 21.40 -0.68
C GLU A 445 6.47 20.56 -0.90
N LEU A 446 6.56 19.24 -0.78
CA LEU A 446 5.41 18.34 -0.91
C LEU A 446 4.35 18.62 0.18
N TYR A 447 4.76 18.89 1.41
CA TYR A 447 3.85 19.27 2.49
C TYR A 447 3.14 20.60 2.19
N ALA A 448 3.88 21.62 1.73
CA ALA A 448 3.29 22.90 1.34
C ALA A 448 2.29 22.74 0.19
N GLU A 449 2.60 21.87 -0.75
CA GLU A 449 1.71 21.46 -1.84
C GLU A 449 0.44 20.76 -1.36
N LYS A 450 0.55 19.85 -0.38
CA LYS A 450 -0.60 19.23 0.30
C LYS A 450 -1.47 20.30 0.96
N CYS A 451 -0.89 21.22 1.73
CA CYS A 451 -1.63 22.27 2.44
C CYS A 451 -2.37 23.20 1.49
N LYS A 452 -1.75 23.61 0.37
CA LYS A 452 -2.40 24.47 -0.66
C LYS A 452 -3.61 23.81 -1.32
N ARG A 453 -3.64 22.48 -1.33
CA ARG A 453 -4.73 21.68 -1.93
C ARG A 453 -5.74 21.20 -0.89
N LYS A 454 -5.57 21.54 0.41
CA LYS A 454 -6.47 21.10 1.48
C LYS A 454 -7.90 21.55 1.16
N PRO A 455 -8.89 20.64 1.27
CA PRO A 455 -10.17 20.92 0.68
C PRO A 455 -10.89 22.12 1.32
N THR A 456 -11.40 23.01 0.47
CA THR A 456 -12.40 24.04 0.72
C THR A 456 -13.70 23.64 0.01
N LYS A 457 -14.82 24.34 0.25
CA LYS A 457 -16.10 24.05 -0.44
C LYS A 457 -15.99 23.99 -1.98
N ASP A 458 -14.98 24.61 -2.58
CA ASP A 458 -14.79 24.73 -4.02
C ASP A 458 -13.55 23.97 -4.57
N SER A 459 -12.82 23.23 -3.74
CA SER A 459 -11.60 22.54 -4.17
C SER A 459 -11.84 21.07 -4.47
N ASP A 460 -11.10 20.57 -5.44
CA ASP A 460 -11.02 19.16 -5.79
C ASP A 460 -10.42 18.30 -4.63
N PRO A 461 -11.23 17.45 -3.95
CA PRO A 461 -10.77 16.57 -2.85
C PRO A 461 -9.66 15.59 -3.24
N VAL A 462 -9.46 15.41 -4.54
CA VAL A 462 -8.60 14.41 -5.16
C VAL A 462 -7.20 14.93 -5.32
N SER A 463 -7.06 16.14 -5.84
CA SER A 463 -5.79 16.87 -5.86
C SER A 463 -5.15 16.89 -4.46
N TYR A 464 -5.97 16.98 -3.41
CA TYR A 464 -5.53 16.81 -2.03
C TYR A 464 -5.07 15.39 -1.72
N ALA A 465 -5.87 14.36 -2.04
CA ALA A 465 -5.54 12.96 -1.78
C ALA A 465 -4.22 12.54 -2.47
N LEU A 466 -4.02 12.92 -3.73
CA LEU A 466 -2.77 12.68 -4.46
C LEU A 466 -1.58 13.40 -3.80
N ALA A 467 -1.76 14.65 -3.38
CA ALA A 467 -0.71 15.38 -2.67
C ALA A 467 -0.40 14.76 -1.30
N LYS A 468 -1.41 14.29 -0.57
CA LYS A 468 -1.27 13.55 0.71
C LYS A 468 -0.47 12.26 0.49
N SER A 469 -0.87 11.45 -0.51
CA SER A 469 -0.17 10.20 -0.86
C SER A 469 1.29 10.45 -1.22
N ARG A 470 1.58 11.49 -2.00
CA ARG A 470 2.96 11.88 -2.35
C ARG A 470 3.79 12.20 -1.11
N VAL A 471 3.29 13.03 -0.20
CA VAL A 471 3.98 13.37 1.06
C VAL A 471 4.26 12.12 1.90
N ASN A 472 3.24 11.28 2.11
CA ASN A 472 3.34 10.05 2.91
C ASN A 472 4.34 9.05 2.32
N SER A 473 4.40 8.96 0.98
CA SER A 473 5.29 8.03 0.30
C SER A 473 6.79 8.33 0.49
N VAL A 474 7.18 9.57 0.79
CA VAL A 474 8.61 9.93 0.91
C VAL A 474 9.29 9.21 2.08
N TYR A 475 8.58 9.04 3.19
CA TYR A 475 9.05 8.18 4.28
C TYR A 475 9.19 6.72 3.79
N GLY A 476 8.20 6.19 3.08
CA GLY A 476 8.28 4.84 2.50
C GLY A 476 9.50 4.62 1.59
N LEU A 477 10.01 5.69 0.96
CA LEU A 477 11.24 5.62 0.16
C LEU A 477 12.52 5.49 1.00
N THR A 478 12.54 5.97 2.25
CA THR A 478 13.71 5.84 3.13
C THR A 478 13.78 4.47 3.80
N VAL A 479 12.66 3.74 3.92
CA VAL A 479 12.59 2.41 4.55
C VAL A 479 12.26 1.27 3.57
N GLN A 480 12.40 1.52 2.28
CA GLN A 480 12.21 0.49 1.26
C GLN A 480 13.21 -0.65 1.48
N LYS A 481 12.71 -1.90 1.65
CA LYS A 481 13.53 -3.12 1.74
C LYS A 481 14.61 -3.10 0.64
N SER A 482 15.87 -3.18 1.05
CA SER A 482 17.04 -3.09 0.16
C SER A 482 17.16 -4.34 -0.72
N VAL A 483 16.73 -5.48 -0.19
CA VAL A 483 16.54 -6.74 -0.92
C VAL A 483 15.05 -7.09 -0.85
N ARG A 484 14.42 -7.29 -2.00
CA ARG A 484 12.99 -7.64 -2.07
C ARG A 484 12.85 -9.13 -2.31
N GLU A 485 11.85 -9.70 -1.65
CA GLU A 485 11.29 -10.99 -2.05
C GLU A 485 10.76 -10.86 -3.49
N SER A 486 11.03 -11.87 -4.30
CA SER A 486 10.51 -11.99 -5.66
C SER A 486 9.66 -13.24 -5.69
N PHE A 487 8.35 -13.05 -5.83
CA PHE A 487 7.42 -14.15 -6.03
C PHE A 487 7.42 -14.51 -7.51
N LEU A 488 7.80 -15.74 -7.81
CA LEU A 488 7.73 -16.31 -9.14
C LEU A 488 6.64 -17.35 -9.14
N GLU A 489 5.79 -17.31 -10.16
CA GLU A 489 4.88 -18.41 -10.39
C GLU A 489 5.69 -19.67 -10.76
N VAL A 490 5.40 -20.78 -10.09
CA VAL A 490 5.98 -22.07 -10.44
C VAL A 490 5.35 -22.51 -11.76
N THR A 491 6.16 -22.46 -12.80
CA THR A 491 5.84 -23.02 -14.11
C THR A 491 6.75 -24.23 -14.29
N GLU A 492 6.33 -25.41 -13.82
CA GLU A 492 7.11 -26.62 -14.08
C GLU A 492 7.12 -26.90 -15.60
N PRO A 493 8.29 -27.15 -16.22
CA PRO A 493 8.33 -27.54 -17.62
C PRO A 493 7.92 -29.01 -17.78
N GLY A 494 6.62 -29.27 -17.98
CA GLY A 494 6.07 -30.54 -18.45
C GLY A 494 4.56 -30.42 -18.65
N TYR A 495 3.91 -30.75 -19.77
CA TYR A 495 4.28 -31.36 -21.04
C TYR A 495 3.49 -30.63 -22.14
N TYR A 496 4.15 -29.93 -23.06
CA TYR A 496 3.52 -29.45 -24.29
C TYR A 496 3.48 -30.60 -25.30
N LYS A 497 2.31 -31.25 -25.46
CA LYS A 497 2.05 -32.06 -26.64
C LYS A 497 0.60 -31.90 -27.08
N ILE A 498 0.40 -31.10 -28.13
CA ILE A 498 -0.82 -31.16 -28.93
C ILE A 498 -0.77 -32.52 -29.64
N ASN A 499 -1.71 -33.42 -29.36
CA ASN A 499 -1.88 -34.62 -30.18
C ASN A 499 -2.56 -34.23 -31.51
N GLU A 500 -2.45 -35.06 -32.54
CA GLU A 500 -3.00 -34.79 -33.89
C GLU A 500 -4.54 -34.63 -33.95
N LYS A 501 -5.23 -34.70 -32.80
CA LYS A 501 -6.68 -34.53 -32.65
C LYS A 501 -7.11 -33.28 -31.87
N GLY A 502 -6.18 -32.49 -31.34
CA GLY A 502 -6.49 -31.17 -30.77
C GLY A 502 -6.98 -31.14 -29.31
N GLU A 503 -6.64 -32.12 -28.50
CA GLU A 503 -7.00 -32.16 -27.05
C GLU A 503 -5.84 -31.73 -26.13
N THR A 504 -6.20 -31.28 -24.91
CA THR A 504 -5.62 -30.20 -24.09
C THR A 504 -4.24 -30.41 -23.47
N ALA A 505 -3.56 -29.29 -23.21
CA ALA A 505 -2.30 -29.14 -22.48
C ALA A 505 -2.53 -29.15 -20.96
N TYR A 506 -1.71 -29.91 -20.24
CA TYR A 506 -1.67 -29.92 -18.78
C TYR A 506 -0.69 -28.85 -18.27
N PHE A 507 -1.12 -28.08 -17.28
CA PHE A 507 -0.24 -27.33 -16.39
C PHE A 507 -0.60 -27.71 -14.95
N GLU A 508 0.36 -28.23 -14.17
CA GLU A 508 0.31 -28.04 -12.72
C GLU A 508 0.84 -26.63 -12.47
N SER A 509 -0.05 -25.63 -12.43
CA SER A 509 0.35 -24.25 -12.17
C SER A 509 -0.70 -23.53 -11.33
N GLY A 510 -0.19 -22.70 -10.41
CA GLY A 510 -0.99 -22.03 -9.38
C GLY A 510 -0.18 -21.76 -8.11
N ASP A 511 0.88 -22.54 -7.89
CA ASP A 511 1.80 -22.32 -6.77
C ASP A 511 2.80 -21.19 -7.08
N TYR A 512 3.07 -20.35 -6.07
CA TYR A 512 4.11 -19.33 -6.11
C TYR A 512 5.25 -19.76 -5.21
N ARG A 513 6.49 -19.56 -5.68
CA ARG A 513 7.69 -19.71 -4.86
C ARG A 513 8.43 -18.39 -4.72
N LEU A 514 9.11 -18.22 -3.59
CA LEU A 514 10.14 -17.20 -3.51
C LEU A 514 11.31 -17.61 -4.41
N ASP A 515 11.87 -16.64 -5.13
CA ASP A 515 13.11 -16.81 -5.91
C ASP A 515 14.31 -16.97 -4.97
N PHE A 516 14.47 -18.17 -4.41
CA PHE A 516 15.56 -18.51 -3.48
C PHE A 516 16.91 -18.75 -4.19
N ASP A 517 16.94 -18.76 -5.53
CA ASP A 517 18.15 -19.05 -6.30
C ASP A 517 19.20 -17.91 -6.22
N LYS A 518 18.88 -16.79 -5.56
CA LYS A 518 19.74 -15.63 -5.42
C LYS A 518 20.20 -15.43 -3.98
N ASP A 519 21.52 -15.36 -3.78
CA ASP A 519 22.13 -15.01 -2.51
C ASP A 519 21.71 -13.58 -2.09
N GLU A 520 21.08 -13.45 -0.92
CA GLU A 520 20.57 -12.18 -0.38
C GLU A 520 21.69 -11.13 -0.21
N ARG A 521 22.89 -11.58 0.17
CA ARG A 521 24.07 -10.70 0.32
C ARG A 521 24.52 -10.18 -1.03
N GLU A 522 24.54 -11.01 -2.07
CA GLU A 522 24.87 -10.56 -3.43
C GLU A 522 23.86 -9.54 -3.96
N LEU A 523 22.57 -9.76 -3.71
CA LEU A 523 21.50 -8.81 -4.03
C LEU A 523 21.69 -7.48 -3.30
N TYR A 524 22.04 -7.53 -2.02
CA TYR A 524 22.34 -6.34 -1.23
C TYR A 524 23.56 -5.58 -1.76
N GLU A 525 24.64 -6.28 -2.13
CA GLU A 525 25.82 -5.66 -2.72
C GLU A 525 25.52 -5.00 -4.07
N LYS A 526 24.66 -5.62 -4.89
CA LYS A 526 24.16 -5.03 -6.14
C LYS A 526 23.33 -3.77 -5.87
N TYR A 527 22.47 -3.81 -4.86
CA TYR A 527 21.72 -2.64 -4.39
C TYR A 527 22.65 -1.50 -3.97
N LEU A 528 23.70 -1.80 -3.20
CA LEU A 528 24.69 -0.81 -2.78
C LEU A 528 25.44 -0.18 -3.95
N LYS A 529 25.74 -0.93 -5.02
CA LYS A 529 26.46 -0.45 -6.23
C LYS A 529 25.57 0.36 -7.18
N SER A 530 24.25 0.29 -7.04
CA SER A 530 23.32 1.02 -7.91
C SER A 530 23.43 2.55 -7.75
N HIS A 531 23.53 3.25 -8.89
CA HIS A 531 23.54 4.72 -8.93
C HIS A 531 22.18 5.33 -8.52
N ASN A 532 21.12 4.53 -8.57
CA ASN A 532 19.76 4.93 -8.21
C ASN A 532 19.47 4.80 -6.71
N THR A 533 20.44 4.29 -5.93
CA THR A 533 20.36 4.15 -4.48
C THR A 533 20.94 5.39 -3.80
N VAL A 534 20.05 6.22 -3.26
CA VAL A 534 20.38 7.58 -2.77
C VAL A 534 19.87 7.88 -1.35
N LEU A 535 18.98 7.05 -0.80
CA LEU A 535 18.43 7.18 0.55
C LEU A 535 18.92 6.01 1.42
N PRO A 536 19.60 6.27 2.55
CA PRO A 536 19.99 5.24 3.52
C PRO A 536 18.77 4.63 4.25
N TYR A 537 18.75 3.29 4.37
CA TYR A 537 17.65 2.53 5.00
C TYR A 537 17.40 2.96 6.46
N GLN A 538 18.48 3.24 7.19
CA GLN A 538 18.43 3.65 8.59
C GLN A 538 17.69 4.97 8.82
N TRP A 539 17.55 5.85 7.82
CA TRP A 539 16.77 7.07 7.97
C TRP A 539 15.30 6.73 8.21
N GLY A 540 14.78 5.71 7.53
CA GLY A 540 13.43 5.21 7.74
C GLY A 540 13.21 4.63 9.12
N CYS A 541 14.13 3.78 9.59
CA CYS A 541 14.04 3.19 10.92
C CYS A 541 14.10 4.22 12.06
N TYR A 542 14.93 5.26 11.92
CA TYR A 542 14.97 6.36 12.88
C TYR A 542 13.72 7.24 12.81
N CYS A 543 13.18 7.47 11.61
CA CYS A 543 11.93 8.23 11.43
C CYS A 543 10.76 7.58 12.20
N THR A 544 10.63 6.25 12.15
CA THR A 544 9.59 5.54 12.92
C THR A 544 9.85 5.58 14.42
N ALA A 545 11.10 5.47 14.86
CA ALA A 545 11.44 5.55 16.28
C ALA A 545 11.18 6.96 16.87
N PHE A 546 11.43 8.02 16.09
CA PHE A 546 11.05 9.39 16.48
C PHE A 546 9.54 9.58 16.52
N ALA A 547 8.80 9.09 15.52
CA ALA A 547 7.34 9.16 15.50
C ALA A 547 6.72 8.41 16.68
N PHE A 548 7.26 7.24 17.00
CA PHE A 548 6.90 6.45 18.18
C PHE A 548 7.11 7.24 19.47
N ARG A 549 8.26 7.89 19.64
CA ARG A 549 8.54 8.77 20.79
C ARG A 549 7.55 9.92 20.88
N ASN A 550 7.24 10.59 19.76
CA ASN A 550 6.27 11.68 19.72
C ASN A 550 4.88 11.22 20.16
N LEU A 551 4.42 10.06 19.68
CA LEU A 551 3.12 9.50 20.05
C LEU A 551 3.05 9.20 21.55
N PHE A 552 4.12 8.68 22.14
CA PHE A 552 4.20 8.45 23.59
C PHE A 552 4.20 9.75 24.39
N GLU A 553 4.86 10.80 23.87
CA GLU A 553 4.80 12.13 24.47
C GLU A 553 3.37 12.68 24.43
N LEU A 554 2.68 12.59 23.29
CA LEU A 554 1.26 12.97 23.15
C LEU A 554 0.36 12.13 24.08
N GLY A 555 0.51 10.82 24.14
CA GLY A 555 -0.28 9.96 25.04
C GLY A 555 -0.09 10.30 26.52
N SER A 556 1.03 10.94 26.89
CA SER A 556 1.27 11.44 28.25
C SER A 556 0.62 12.80 28.55
N CYS A 557 0.03 13.44 27.53
CA CYS A 557 -0.71 14.70 27.63
C CYS A 557 -2.12 14.56 28.18
N VAL A 558 -2.48 13.42 28.78
CA VAL A 558 -3.72 13.27 29.55
C VAL A 558 -3.53 13.73 31.00
N ASN A 559 -4.64 14.02 31.69
CA ASN A 559 -4.60 14.30 33.11
C ASN A 559 -4.21 13.03 33.89
N CYS A 560 -3.33 13.20 34.89
CA CYS A 560 -2.85 12.11 35.73
C CYS A 560 -2.92 12.55 37.19
N LYS A 561 -3.53 11.74 38.06
CA LYS A 561 -3.47 11.96 39.51
C LYS A 561 -2.53 10.96 40.14
N TYR A 562 -1.63 11.46 40.98
CA TYR A 562 -0.64 10.67 41.69
C TYR A 562 -0.97 10.57 43.18
N THR A 563 -0.66 9.43 43.78
CA THR A 563 -0.69 9.24 45.23
C THR A 563 0.45 10.02 45.89
N LYS A 564 0.40 10.17 47.21
CA LYS A 564 1.51 10.76 48.00
C LYS A 564 2.85 10.03 47.81
N SER A 565 2.82 8.77 47.39
CA SER A 565 4.01 7.96 47.10
C SER A 565 4.52 8.08 45.66
N GLY A 566 3.95 8.97 44.85
CA GLY A 566 4.35 9.21 43.46
C GLY A 566 3.89 8.14 42.47
N LYS A 567 2.96 7.26 42.87
CA LYS A 567 2.35 6.26 41.97
C LYS A 567 1.07 6.79 41.37
N LEU A 568 0.63 6.24 40.24
CA LEU A 568 -0.67 6.58 39.67
C LEU A 568 -1.80 6.15 40.61
N ALA A 569 -2.71 7.08 40.90
CA ALA A 569 -3.89 6.81 41.74
C ALA A 569 -4.85 5.87 41.00
N TYR A 570 -5.10 6.14 39.72
CA TYR A 570 -5.90 5.34 38.80
C TYR A 570 -5.23 5.34 37.41
N PRO A 571 -5.60 4.41 36.51
CA PRO A 571 -5.11 4.42 35.14
C PRO A 571 -5.44 5.75 34.44
N PRO A 572 -4.51 6.40 33.74
CA PRO A 572 -4.80 7.59 32.95
C PRO A 572 -5.84 7.29 31.86
N ARG A 573 -6.74 8.24 31.58
CA ARG A 573 -7.80 8.10 30.57
C ARG A 573 -7.33 8.36 29.13
N TRP A 574 -6.16 7.83 28.78
CA TRP A 574 -5.79 7.62 27.38
C TRP A 574 -6.52 6.36 26.91
N LEU A 575 -7.27 6.38 25.82
CA LEU A 575 -8.15 5.27 25.43
C LEU A 575 -7.55 4.42 24.32
N TYR A 576 -7.00 5.05 23.28
CA TYR A 576 -6.47 4.37 22.11
C TYR A 576 -5.43 5.23 21.41
N SER A 577 -4.51 4.59 20.69
CA SER A 577 -3.68 5.25 19.68
C SER A 577 -3.53 4.38 18.46
N ASP A 578 -3.38 5.03 17.31
CA ASP A 578 -2.96 4.41 16.06
C ASP A 578 -1.94 5.30 15.35
N THR A 579 -0.68 4.88 15.39
CA THR A 579 0.46 5.42 14.64
C THR A 579 0.81 6.89 14.93
N ASP A 580 -0.07 7.81 14.58
CA ASP A 580 0.04 9.26 14.69
C ASP A 580 -1.18 9.93 15.32
N SER A 581 -2.15 9.14 15.77
CA SER A 581 -3.35 9.61 16.47
C SER A 581 -3.44 9.06 17.90
N ALA A 582 -4.07 9.83 18.79
CA ALA A 582 -4.40 9.40 20.14
C ALA A 582 -5.80 9.88 20.53
N TYR A 583 -6.52 9.04 21.28
CA TYR A 583 -7.89 9.26 21.73
C TYR A 583 -7.93 9.33 23.26
N SER A 584 -8.65 10.33 23.78
CA SER A 584 -8.86 10.51 25.21
C SER A 584 -10.11 11.35 25.45
N ASP A 585 -10.73 11.14 26.60
CA ASP A 585 -11.81 11.94 27.18
C ASP A 585 -11.33 12.72 28.43
N ASP A 586 -10.00 12.90 28.59
CA ASP A 586 -9.40 13.61 29.74
C ASP A 586 -8.07 14.28 29.35
N TRP A 587 -8.08 14.98 28.21
CA TRP A 587 -6.92 15.72 27.73
C TRP A 587 -6.48 16.81 28.70
N ASN A 588 -5.17 16.95 28.86
CA ASN A 588 -4.56 18.14 29.45
C ASN A 588 -4.14 19.10 28.33
N GLU A 589 -5.01 20.05 28.01
CA GLU A 589 -4.80 20.99 26.90
C GLU A 589 -3.53 21.86 27.06
N GLU A 590 -3.08 22.13 28.28
CA GLU A 590 -1.81 22.84 28.50
C GLU A 590 -0.60 22.01 28.05
N LYS A 591 -0.60 20.70 28.35
CA LYS A 591 0.44 19.79 27.87
C LYS A 591 0.39 19.60 26.35
N VAL A 592 -0.81 19.47 25.77
CA VAL A 592 -0.97 19.40 24.30
C VAL A 592 -0.43 20.66 23.64
N LYS A 593 -0.76 21.84 24.19
CA LYS A 593 -0.21 23.12 23.71
C LYS A 593 1.31 23.16 23.84
N ALA A 594 1.88 22.74 24.96
CA ALA A 594 3.33 22.69 25.16
C ALA A 594 4.03 21.75 24.16
N TYR A 595 3.43 20.58 23.89
CA TYR A 595 3.90 19.67 22.84
C TYR A 595 3.89 20.35 21.46
N ASN A 596 2.80 21.05 21.13
CA ASN A 596 2.68 21.75 19.85
C ASN A 596 3.70 22.88 19.70
N GLU A 597 3.94 23.68 20.75
CA GLU A 597 4.96 24.73 20.72
C GLU A 597 6.37 24.16 20.56
N LYS A 598 6.70 23.06 21.25
CA LYS A 598 7.97 22.34 21.06
C LYS A 598 8.17 21.90 19.61
N CYS A 599 7.12 21.39 18.95
CA CYS A 599 7.19 21.01 17.53
C CYS A 599 7.52 22.21 16.64
N LYS A 600 6.87 23.36 16.88
CA LYS A 600 7.12 24.61 16.14
C LYS A 600 8.55 25.11 16.35
N GLU A 601 9.03 25.10 17.59
CA GLU A 601 10.40 25.51 17.94
C GLU A 601 11.44 24.65 17.21
N LEU A 602 11.26 23.33 17.18
CA LEU A 602 12.14 22.40 16.46
C LEU A 602 12.17 22.70 14.96
N LEU A 603 11.02 22.94 14.33
CA LEU A 603 10.95 23.28 12.91
C LEU A 603 11.63 24.62 12.60
N LEU A 604 11.35 25.64 13.42
CA LEU A 604 11.94 26.97 13.27
C LEU A 604 13.46 26.94 13.42
N ALA A 605 13.98 26.19 14.40
CA ALA A 605 15.41 25.97 14.58
C ALA A 605 16.07 25.34 13.34
N ASN A 606 15.30 24.55 12.58
CA ASN A 606 15.76 23.91 11.34
C ASN A 606 15.39 24.71 10.07
N GLY A 607 14.89 25.94 10.21
CA GLY A 607 14.58 26.83 9.10
C GLY A 607 13.29 26.47 8.34
N TYR A 608 12.33 25.81 8.98
CA TYR A 608 11.01 25.50 8.43
C TYR A 608 9.92 26.24 9.21
N GLY A 609 9.18 27.11 8.52
CA GLY A 609 8.04 27.85 9.09
C GLY A 609 6.69 27.19 8.77
N PRO A 610 5.57 27.83 9.16
CA PRO A 610 4.25 27.36 8.78
C PRO A 610 4.01 27.56 7.27
N VAL A 611 3.17 26.72 6.71
CA VAL A 611 2.61 26.98 5.38
C VAL A 611 1.37 27.84 5.55
N VAL A 612 1.35 29.01 4.93
CA VAL A 612 0.20 29.92 5.00
C VAL A 612 -0.69 29.73 3.78
N VAL A 613 -1.95 29.37 4.01
CA VAL A 613 -2.98 29.26 2.95
C VAL A 613 -4.20 30.05 3.40
N ASN A 614 -4.61 31.04 2.58
CA ASN A 614 -5.76 31.91 2.87
C ASN A 614 -5.72 32.57 4.27
N GLY A 615 -4.52 32.93 4.74
CA GLY A 615 -4.32 33.56 6.06
C GLY A 615 -4.32 32.59 7.25
N LYS A 616 -4.56 31.28 7.04
CA LYS A 616 -4.40 30.24 8.05
C LYS A 616 -3.01 29.63 7.99
N GLU A 617 -2.38 29.46 9.16
CA GLU A 617 -1.11 28.76 9.31
C GLU A 617 -1.33 27.25 9.47
N TYR A 618 -0.54 26.47 8.75
CA TYR A 618 -0.48 25.02 8.87
C TYR A 618 0.93 24.62 9.31
N TRP A 619 1.01 23.99 10.47
CA TRP A 619 2.26 23.53 11.08
C TRP A 619 2.41 22.01 10.93
N LEU A 620 3.65 21.57 10.74
CA LEU A 620 4.01 20.14 10.69
C LEU A 620 4.15 19.58 12.10
N GLY A 621 3.67 18.36 12.32
CA GLY A 621 3.89 17.58 13.56
C GLY A 621 3.06 17.99 14.77
N VAL A 622 2.35 19.12 14.72
CA VAL A 622 1.42 19.52 15.77
C VAL A 622 0.24 18.55 15.84
N ALA A 623 -0.20 18.25 17.06
CA ALA A 623 -1.41 17.48 17.33
C ALA A 623 -2.63 18.41 17.24
N GLU A 624 -3.49 18.19 16.25
CA GLU A 624 -4.73 18.94 16.04
C GLU A 624 -5.95 18.05 16.36
N PRO A 625 -7.08 18.63 16.81
CA PRO A 625 -8.34 17.90 16.88
C PRO A 625 -8.74 17.34 15.51
N ASP A 626 -9.18 16.08 15.46
CA ASP A 626 -9.59 15.41 14.22
C ASP A 626 -11.02 14.85 14.28
N ALA A 627 -11.28 13.93 15.22
CA ALA A 627 -12.58 13.28 15.40
C ALA A 627 -13.08 13.43 16.85
N GLU A 628 -14.39 13.56 17.01
CA GLU A 628 -15.07 13.69 18.29
C GLU A 628 -16.24 12.71 18.39
N TYR A 629 -16.33 12.01 19.52
CA TYR A 629 -17.32 10.96 19.76
C TYR A 629 -18.05 11.16 21.08
N SER A 630 -19.39 11.13 21.04
CA SER A 630 -20.25 11.16 22.23
C SER A 630 -20.33 9.82 22.94
N GLU A 631 -20.12 8.73 22.20
CA GLU A 631 -19.92 7.37 22.70
C GLU A 631 -18.68 6.78 22.04
N PHE A 632 -17.80 6.12 22.80
CA PHE A 632 -16.60 5.48 22.25
C PHE A 632 -16.30 4.15 22.94
N VAL A 633 -16.01 3.11 22.17
CA VAL A 633 -15.59 1.80 22.67
C VAL A 633 -14.41 1.27 21.86
N VAL A 634 -13.43 0.69 22.55
CA VAL A 634 -12.27 0.05 21.94
C VAL A 634 -12.14 -1.39 22.44
N LEU A 635 -11.91 -2.32 21.51
CA LEU A 635 -11.70 -3.75 21.80
C LEU A 635 -10.26 -4.19 21.57
N GLY A 636 -9.44 -3.38 20.89
CA GLY A 636 -8.02 -3.62 20.70
C GLY A 636 -7.43 -2.81 19.55
N PRO A 637 -6.19 -3.13 19.13
CA PRO A 637 -5.56 -2.53 17.96
C PRO A 637 -6.46 -2.58 16.72
N LYS A 638 -6.67 -1.43 16.05
CA LYS A 638 -7.56 -1.27 14.90
C LYS A 638 -8.95 -1.91 15.08
N ARG A 639 -9.52 -1.86 16.30
CA ARG A 639 -10.85 -2.37 16.66
C ARG A 639 -11.55 -1.40 17.60
N TYR A 640 -12.19 -0.38 17.05
CA TYR A 640 -12.98 0.59 17.82
C TYR A 640 -14.24 1.04 17.08
N CYS A 641 -15.19 1.56 17.83
CA CYS A 641 -16.43 2.15 17.35
C CYS A 641 -16.70 3.44 18.12
N GLY A 642 -17.19 4.47 17.43
CA GLY A 642 -17.61 5.70 18.07
C GLY A 642 -18.83 6.33 17.42
N ARG A 643 -19.68 6.97 18.22
CA ARG A 643 -20.79 7.78 17.71
C ARG A 643 -20.31 9.18 17.42
N SER A 644 -20.22 9.54 16.14
CA SER A 644 -19.70 10.83 15.71
C SER A 644 -20.61 11.96 16.20
N VAL A 645 -20.01 13.02 16.75
CA VAL A 645 -20.73 14.24 17.14
C VAL A 645 -21.20 15.03 15.90
N GLU A 646 -20.52 14.86 14.76
CA GLU A 646 -20.83 15.60 13.52
C GLU A 646 -22.14 15.15 12.87
N ASP A 647 -22.39 13.85 12.80
CA ASP A 647 -23.55 13.26 12.10
C ASP A 647 -24.48 12.42 12.99
N GLY A 648 -24.06 12.08 14.20
CA GLY A 648 -24.84 11.26 15.15
C GLY A 648 -24.82 9.75 14.87
N GLU A 649 -24.08 9.31 13.85
CA GLU A 649 -24.02 7.92 13.39
C GLU A 649 -22.82 7.16 13.98
N LEU A 650 -22.91 5.82 14.00
CA LEU A 650 -21.79 4.97 14.39
C LEU A 650 -20.75 4.87 13.27
N HIS A 651 -19.50 5.13 13.63
CA HIS A 651 -18.33 4.96 12.78
C HIS A 651 -17.45 3.88 13.39
N ILE A 652 -17.08 2.89 12.57
CA ILE A 652 -16.21 1.79 12.99
C ILE A 652 -14.82 1.90 12.35
N THR A 653 -13.83 1.39 13.05
CA THR A 653 -12.53 1.02 12.49
C THR A 653 -12.21 -0.38 12.97
N VAL A 654 -12.31 -1.32 12.03
CA VAL A 654 -12.02 -2.74 12.22
C VAL A 654 -11.17 -3.19 11.04
N ALA A 655 -9.93 -3.63 11.31
CA ALA A 655 -9.03 -4.10 10.25
C ALA A 655 -9.70 -5.20 9.42
N GLY A 656 -9.71 -5.05 8.09
CA GLY A 656 -10.33 -6.02 7.19
C GLY A 656 -11.86 -6.02 7.19
N VAL A 657 -12.53 -5.00 7.74
CA VAL A 657 -13.98 -4.80 7.61
C VAL A 657 -14.25 -3.42 7.00
N PRO A 658 -15.01 -3.33 5.89
CA PRO A 658 -15.39 -2.05 5.30
C PRO A 658 -16.15 -1.15 6.29
N LYS A 659 -16.01 0.18 6.15
CA LYS A 659 -16.73 1.17 6.98
C LYS A 659 -18.25 0.98 6.98
N ALA A 660 -18.81 0.45 5.89
CA ALA A 660 -20.23 0.09 5.79
C ALA A 660 -20.69 -0.93 6.85
N GLY A 661 -19.77 -1.69 7.43
CA GLY A 661 -20.04 -2.63 8.51
C GLY A 661 -20.64 -2.00 9.77
N ALA A 662 -20.54 -0.68 9.95
CA ALA A 662 -21.26 0.01 11.03
C ALA A 662 -22.77 -0.25 10.99
N LYS A 663 -23.33 -0.48 9.79
CA LYS A 663 -24.76 -0.82 9.62
C LYS A 663 -25.17 -2.11 10.32
N CYS A 664 -24.25 -3.07 10.49
CA CYS A 664 -24.51 -4.31 11.23
C CYS A 664 -24.84 -4.05 12.71
N LEU A 665 -24.42 -2.90 13.26
CA LEU A 665 -24.68 -2.52 14.65
C LEU A 665 -26.07 -1.92 14.85
N GLU A 666 -26.83 -1.64 13.78
CA GLU A 666 -28.16 -1.00 13.86
C GLU A 666 -28.17 0.28 14.72
N ASN A 667 -27.09 1.06 14.62
CA ASN A 667 -26.87 2.29 15.38
C ASN A 667 -26.82 2.11 16.92
N ASP A 668 -26.60 0.89 17.42
CA ASP A 668 -26.43 0.55 18.84
C ASP A 668 -24.96 0.16 19.14
N ILE A 669 -24.25 1.03 19.85
CA ILE A 669 -22.82 0.84 20.14
C ILE A 669 -22.56 -0.37 21.04
N SER A 670 -23.53 -0.79 21.86
CA SER A 670 -23.37 -1.92 22.79
C SER A 670 -23.23 -3.26 22.07
N LYS A 671 -23.67 -3.34 20.81
CA LYS A 671 -23.45 -4.50 19.96
C LYS A 671 -21.99 -4.67 19.55
N PHE A 672 -21.17 -3.61 19.60
CA PHE A 672 -19.74 -3.69 19.31
C PHE A 672 -18.97 -4.33 20.48
N ASN A 673 -19.04 -5.65 20.56
CA ASN A 673 -18.37 -6.44 21.60
C ASN A 673 -17.68 -7.68 21.00
N LYS A 674 -16.87 -8.38 21.79
CA LYS A 674 -16.04 -9.51 21.33
C LYS A 674 -16.83 -10.69 20.75
N ASN A 675 -18.14 -10.78 20.96
CA ASN A 675 -18.97 -11.84 20.41
C ASN A 675 -19.70 -11.43 19.12
N PHE A 676 -19.47 -10.20 18.65
CA PHE A 676 -20.14 -9.67 17.48
C PHE A 676 -19.56 -10.25 16.19
N ILE A 677 -20.45 -10.65 15.29
CA ILE A 677 -20.09 -11.14 13.96
C ILE A 677 -20.65 -10.14 12.95
N PHE A 678 -19.78 -9.59 12.13
CA PHE A 678 -20.18 -8.75 11.01
C PHE A 678 -20.66 -9.61 9.85
N ASP A 679 -21.84 -9.29 9.35
CA ASP A 679 -22.42 -9.97 8.19
C ASP A 679 -21.70 -9.56 6.89
N GLY A 680 -21.12 -10.54 6.20
CA GLY A 680 -20.49 -10.37 4.88
C GLY A 680 -21.42 -9.70 3.86
N ASN A 681 -22.72 -10.00 3.91
CA ASN A 681 -23.71 -9.43 2.98
C ASN A 681 -23.97 -7.95 3.25
N ILE A 682 -23.92 -7.51 4.50
CA ILE A 682 -24.16 -6.11 4.89
C ILE A 682 -22.87 -5.30 4.76
N THR A 683 -21.74 -5.87 5.18
CA THR A 683 -20.43 -5.22 5.10
C THR A 683 -19.94 -5.07 3.66
N GLY A 684 -20.34 -5.98 2.77
CA GLY A 684 -19.77 -6.12 1.43
C GLY A 684 -18.36 -6.74 1.44
N LYS A 685 -17.90 -7.29 2.57
CA LYS A 685 -16.63 -8.01 2.65
C LYS A 685 -16.75 -9.32 1.87
N LYS A 686 -15.78 -9.59 0.99
CA LYS A 686 -15.73 -10.82 0.19
C LYS A 686 -14.48 -11.64 0.50
N ALA A 687 -14.58 -12.96 0.38
CA ALA A 687 -13.44 -13.88 0.37
C ALA A 687 -13.13 -14.31 -1.06
N HIS A 688 -11.85 -14.51 -1.37
CA HIS A 688 -11.37 -14.95 -2.67
C HIS A 688 -11.18 -16.46 -2.68
N PHE A 689 -11.86 -17.14 -3.60
CA PHE A 689 -11.70 -18.58 -3.84
C PHE A 689 -11.12 -18.81 -5.24
N TYR A 690 -9.87 -19.26 -5.31
CA TYR A 690 -9.19 -19.50 -6.58
C TYR A 690 -9.40 -20.95 -7.05
N PHE A 691 -9.83 -21.11 -8.29
CA PHE A 691 -9.99 -22.40 -8.96
C PHE A 691 -8.94 -22.51 -10.07
N PHE A 692 -7.92 -23.34 -9.84
CA PHE A 692 -6.91 -23.64 -10.85
C PHE A 692 -7.26 -24.93 -11.58
N SER A 693 -7.44 -24.86 -12.90
CA SER A 693 -7.85 -26.00 -13.70
C SER A 693 -6.72 -27.00 -13.88
N LYS A 694 -6.94 -28.25 -13.45
CA LYS A 694 -6.00 -29.37 -13.68
C LYS A 694 -6.04 -29.91 -15.10
N GLU A 695 -7.16 -29.71 -15.79
CA GLU A 695 -7.41 -30.21 -17.15
C GLU A 695 -7.05 -29.18 -18.23
N GLY A 696 -6.59 -27.99 -17.81
CA GLY A 696 -6.31 -26.87 -18.69
C GLY A 696 -7.58 -26.12 -19.11
N ILE A 697 -7.61 -25.63 -20.34
CA ILE A 697 -8.79 -24.95 -20.89
C ILE A 697 -9.80 -25.99 -21.38
N THR A 698 -11.03 -25.91 -20.89
CA THR A 698 -12.14 -26.80 -21.26
C THR A 698 -13.30 -26.01 -21.85
N ILE A 699 -14.24 -26.71 -22.48
CA ILE A 699 -15.53 -26.16 -22.90
C ILE A 699 -16.58 -26.83 -22.03
N ASP A 700 -17.37 -26.05 -21.30
CA ASP A 700 -18.46 -26.59 -20.49
C ASP A 700 -19.64 -27.07 -21.36
N GLU A 701 -20.66 -27.67 -20.73
CA GLU A 701 -21.83 -28.17 -21.45
C GLU A 701 -22.69 -27.06 -22.10
N PHE A 702 -22.51 -25.81 -21.67
CA PHE A 702 -23.18 -24.61 -22.20
C PHE A 702 -22.37 -23.95 -23.34
N GLY A 703 -21.19 -24.47 -23.64
CA GLY A 703 -20.31 -23.99 -24.72
C GLY A 703 -19.40 -22.83 -24.32
N ASN A 704 -19.22 -22.60 -23.02
CA ASN A 704 -18.33 -21.59 -22.45
C ASN A 704 -16.89 -22.12 -22.39
N GLU A 705 -15.93 -21.31 -22.82
CA GLU A 705 -14.51 -21.52 -22.55
C GLU A 705 -14.19 -21.22 -21.09
N VAL A 706 -13.75 -22.25 -20.39
CA VAL A 706 -13.42 -22.21 -18.96
C VAL A 706 -11.94 -22.56 -18.78
N GLY A 707 -11.26 -21.84 -17.91
CA GLY A 707 -9.89 -22.11 -17.51
C GLY A 707 -9.76 -21.97 -16.00
N ASP A 708 -8.75 -21.22 -15.57
CA ASP A 708 -8.71 -20.81 -14.17
C ASP A 708 -9.77 -19.75 -13.90
N SER A 709 -10.23 -19.68 -12.65
CA SER A 709 -11.21 -18.69 -12.24
C SER A 709 -11.06 -18.30 -10.78
N ILE A 710 -11.74 -17.22 -10.40
CA ILE A 710 -11.85 -16.77 -9.02
C ILE A 710 -13.34 -16.54 -8.71
N ASP A 711 -13.78 -16.99 -7.54
CA ASP A 711 -15.09 -16.64 -6.99
C ASP A 711 -14.97 -15.74 -5.76
N LEU A 712 -15.97 -14.87 -5.61
CA LEU A 712 -16.02 -13.83 -4.59
C LEU A 712 -17.28 -14.00 -3.74
N GLU A 713 -17.15 -14.68 -2.60
CA GLU A 713 -18.30 -14.94 -1.71
C GLU A 713 -18.33 -13.98 -0.52
N PRO A 714 -19.52 -13.57 -0.03
CA PRO A 714 -19.65 -12.81 1.21
C PRO A 714 -18.95 -13.49 2.40
N CYS A 715 -18.05 -12.78 3.05
CA CYS A 715 -17.25 -13.30 4.16
C CYS A 715 -17.68 -12.67 5.48
N GLN A 716 -18.15 -13.50 6.41
CA GLN A 716 -18.41 -13.07 7.78
C GLN A 716 -17.10 -12.67 8.48
N TYR A 717 -17.18 -11.78 9.48
CA TYR A 717 -16.02 -11.43 10.31
C TYR A 717 -16.38 -11.47 11.80
N ASP A 718 -15.77 -12.40 12.53
CA ASP A 718 -15.90 -12.53 13.98
C ASP A 718 -14.93 -11.57 14.68
N LEU A 719 -15.48 -10.57 15.38
CA LEU A 719 -14.71 -9.53 16.07
C LEU A 719 -13.80 -10.09 17.20
N GLY A 720 -14.15 -11.25 17.74
CA GLY A 720 -13.41 -11.96 18.80
C GLY A 720 -12.41 -13.00 18.31
N ALA A 721 -12.41 -13.38 17.03
CA ALA A 721 -11.54 -14.44 16.51
C ALA A 721 -10.04 -14.14 16.66
N VAL A 722 -9.66 -12.86 16.62
CA VAL A 722 -8.25 -12.41 16.74
C VAL A 722 -7.68 -12.68 18.14
N ASP A 723 -8.52 -12.74 19.18
CA ASP A 723 -8.08 -13.02 20.55
C ASP A 723 -7.80 -14.53 20.77
N LYS A 724 -8.20 -15.40 19.83
CA LYS A 724 -7.98 -16.87 19.89
C LYS A 724 -6.62 -17.30 19.33
N PHE A 725 -5.87 -16.41 18.69
CA PHE A 725 -4.47 -16.64 18.33
C PHE A 725 -3.55 -16.40 19.54
N GLU A 726 -3.76 -17.17 20.62
CA GLU A 726 -2.67 -17.44 21.55
C GLU A 726 -1.62 -18.25 20.77
N PHE A 727 -0.38 -17.77 20.74
CA PHE A 727 0.74 -18.49 20.11
C PHE A 727 0.97 -19.82 20.84
N THR A 728 0.28 -20.88 20.41
CA THR A 728 0.64 -22.25 20.72
C THR A 728 1.86 -22.61 19.87
N THR A 729 3.03 -22.57 20.49
CA THR A 729 4.24 -23.17 19.94
C THR A 729 4.08 -24.69 19.97
N THR A 730 3.60 -25.30 18.89
CA THR A 730 3.82 -26.73 18.60
C THR A 730 3.71 -26.98 17.10
N ASP A 731 4.67 -27.76 16.61
CA ASP A 731 4.84 -28.21 15.24
C ASP A 731 3.62 -28.98 14.67
N ASP A 732 3.52 -28.92 13.35
CA ASP A 732 2.87 -29.84 12.42
C ASP A 732 1.45 -29.55 11.85
N TYR A 733 1.45 -29.61 10.50
CA TYR A 733 0.40 -29.81 9.49
C TYR A 733 -0.28 -28.62 8.78
N TYR A 734 -0.12 -28.71 7.46
CA TYR A 734 -0.66 -27.89 6.37
C TYR A 734 -2.14 -28.17 6.14
N LEU A 735 -2.94 -27.10 6.18
CA LEU A 735 -4.23 -26.95 5.52
C LEU A 735 -4.25 -25.50 5.03
N THR A 736 -4.20 -25.30 3.72
CA THR A 736 -4.12 -23.98 3.11
C THR A 736 -5.48 -23.29 3.18
N TYR A 737 -5.77 -22.69 4.34
CA TYR A 737 -6.82 -21.68 4.48
C TYR A 737 -6.17 -20.33 4.22
N LEU A 738 -6.25 -19.85 2.97
CA LEU A 738 -5.87 -18.47 2.62
C LEU A 738 -7.07 -17.56 2.92
N GLY A 739 -7.39 -17.38 4.20
CA GLY A 739 -8.16 -16.23 4.64
C GLY A 739 -7.29 -15.00 4.41
N GLU A 740 -7.51 -14.28 3.31
CA GLU A 740 -6.79 -13.06 2.97
C GLU A 740 -7.10 -11.95 4.00
N GLU A 741 -6.43 -11.97 5.15
CA GLU A 741 -6.29 -10.81 6.01
C GLU A 741 -5.18 -9.94 5.45
N ASN A 742 -5.55 -8.91 4.67
CA ASN A 742 -4.94 -7.58 4.57
C ASN A 742 -5.35 -6.91 3.24
N GLU A 743 -6.56 -6.36 3.18
CA GLU A 743 -6.95 -5.39 2.14
C GLU A 743 -6.41 -3.97 2.42
N ASP A 744 -5.73 -3.73 3.54
CA ASP A 744 -5.25 -2.41 3.98
C ASP A 744 -4.03 -1.86 3.20
N ILE A 745 -3.68 -2.39 2.02
CA ILE A 745 -2.49 -1.89 1.27
C ILE A 745 -2.76 -0.56 0.56
N TYR A 746 -4.02 -0.12 0.41
CA TYR A 746 -4.37 1.08 -0.34
C TYR A 746 -4.95 2.24 0.49
N ASP A 747 -5.12 2.09 1.81
CA ASP A 747 -5.65 3.15 2.69
C ASP A 747 -4.60 3.60 3.73
N HIS A 748 -3.49 4.18 3.24
CA HIS A 748 -2.49 4.92 4.02
C HIS A 748 -2.04 6.22 3.33
#